data_AF-A0A2N0BKQ1-F1
#
_entry.id   AF-A0A2N0BKQ1-F1
#
_cell.length_a   1.000
_cell.length_b   1.000
_cell.length_c   1.000
_cell.angle_alpha   90.00
_cell.angle_beta   90.00
_cell.angle_gamma   90.00
#
_symmetry.space_group_name_H-M   'P 1'
#
loop_
_entity.id
_entity.type
_entity.pdbx_description
1 polymer ?
#
loop_
_entity_poly.entity_id
_entity_poly.type
_entity_poly.pdbx_seq_one_letter_code
_entity_poly.pdbx_strand_id
1 'polypeptide(L)'
;MQSLLSETYYSLLNGESRFRISKTRRMKLIDCRGFPVKPRHLTEKTRIMNPHPRQFKERAGLIGAASSISKKSFFLLFFWSAVFLTAIPSNELSAQVELGNLRIERADRDYSMNGKWYFRPSDNAAFSASDYFHTHWNLFEAAKSWHLEGYDYDGVGWFRMNFVLSEEFRGKNVAIMIPYIENAHEFFVNGVLIGKKGKISESGNLLESDTRNDVYTIDSSVLKVGTPNSIAVRVRSAGGLGGFALTDFYIGSEENIKRRFNLHLIWASVLFGFFVFCGLYHILFYSVRKSETHYLYFGALCILAGMQTLGYRTVTYWFYNDAWLNQFLNGTGIILFSVFMILFFHTFFRSSFSTLSKLFVLLPSLIYVCFVISFLPIISEKREYFYIGLFWKNLLPLAIVNIFVSIIYGFYHTLRNLKRNKSEGKVLLVGFAILLFSLLHGFFSYMGYINQNSFMEFGFLLFLFSIAFSLSIRFSQIHSKTELLNEQLYNKNEELTKLYTSYARFVPREFLNNLGKHSILDVSLGDQIEKEMSVMFSDIRSFTELSEKMTPEENFNFINSYLKRMNPIIQSHSGYIDKYLGDGIMALFQESPENAVDAAIEMQNYLITYNQYRMKSNYASILIGIGIHYGKMILGTIGSDERMEGTVISDAVNVSSRIEGLTKIYGSKIIISEQTMYRLPDPDKYNYRLLDSITVKGKSDHLCVYEIMDGTEAAVLELKLYTKPIFEKAVLEYMKQDFQSCIEYMRRVQEIYSDDRAAHLYILRCEQAMRQGVRDAWNAPI
;
A
#
# COMPACT_ATOMS: atom_id res chain seq x y z
N MET A 1 3.21 67.50 -6.76
CA MET A 1 2.50 67.16 -5.51
C MET A 1 1.37 66.17 -5.87
N GLN A 2 0.98 65.25 -4.99
CA GLN A 2 0.26 64.02 -5.36
C GLN A 2 -1.11 64.21 -6.05
N SER A 3 -1.17 64.02 -7.37
CA SER A 3 -2.38 63.58 -8.11
C SER A 3 -2.13 63.05 -9.54
N LEU A 4 -0.88 63.08 -10.05
CA LEU A 4 -0.52 62.74 -11.43
C LEU A 4 -0.03 61.27 -11.58
N LEU A 5 -0.77 60.31 -11.00
CA LEU A 5 -0.26 58.95 -10.76
C LEU A 5 -1.25 57.79 -11.02
N SER A 6 -2.24 57.93 -11.91
CA SER A 6 -3.26 56.87 -12.13
C SER A 6 -3.65 56.48 -13.55
N GLU A 7 -3.25 57.17 -14.63
CA GLU A 7 -3.77 56.84 -16.00
C GLU A 7 -2.72 56.66 -17.12
N THR A 8 -1.43 56.92 -16.91
CA THR A 8 -0.39 56.76 -17.95
C THR A 8 0.21 55.35 -18.05
N TYR A 9 -0.31 54.37 -17.30
CA TYR A 9 0.33 53.04 -17.15
C TYR A 9 -0.20 51.94 -18.11
N TYR A 10 -1.05 52.27 -19.10
CA TYR A 10 -1.76 51.24 -19.89
C TYR A 10 -1.88 51.44 -21.42
N SER A 11 -1.25 52.44 -22.04
CA SER A 11 -1.42 52.70 -23.49
C SER A 11 -0.14 52.92 -24.32
N LEU A 12 1.05 52.65 -23.77
CA LEU A 12 2.35 52.96 -24.44
C LEU A 12 3.31 51.78 -24.64
N LEU A 13 2.88 50.54 -24.37
CA LEU A 13 3.70 49.32 -24.57
C LEU A 13 3.41 48.56 -25.88
N ASN A 14 2.45 49.02 -26.69
CA ASN A 14 2.17 48.53 -28.04
C ASN A 14 2.36 49.67 -29.05
N GLY A 15 3.43 49.66 -29.83
CA GLY A 15 3.61 50.65 -30.90
C GLY A 15 5.05 50.73 -31.42
N GLU A 16 5.27 50.21 -32.62
CA GLU A 16 6.52 50.41 -33.35
C GLU A 16 6.76 51.91 -33.62
N SER A 17 7.94 52.44 -33.26
CA SER A 17 8.47 53.63 -33.95
C SER A 17 10.00 53.61 -33.96
N ARG A 18 10.56 53.53 -35.17
CA ARG A 18 12.02 53.57 -35.37
C ARG A 18 12.52 55.01 -35.23
N PHE A 19 13.42 55.26 -34.29
CA PHE A 19 14.35 56.40 -34.39
C PHE A 19 15.79 55.88 -34.53
N ARG A 20 16.30 55.93 -35.77
CA ARG A 20 17.72 55.70 -36.06
C ARG A 20 18.52 56.95 -35.69
N ILE A 21 19.43 56.84 -34.73
CA ILE A 21 20.61 57.71 -34.68
C ILE A 21 21.73 56.97 -35.40
N SER A 22 22.21 57.51 -36.52
CA SER A 22 23.27 56.89 -37.31
C SER A 22 24.65 57.14 -36.70
N LYS A 23 25.26 56.11 -36.11
CA LYS A 23 26.72 56.04 -35.91
C LYS A 23 27.34 55.04 -36.88
N THR A 24 27.50 55.48 -38.13
CA THR A 24 28.17 54.71 -39.18
C THR A 24 29.70 54.83 -39.04
N ARG A 25 30.31 54.01 -38.19
CA ARG A 25 31.76 53.71 -38.25
C ARG A 25 32.02 52.27 -37.79
N ARG A 26 32.09 51.34 -38.75
CA ARG A 26 32.71 50.03 -38.52
C ARG A 26 34.21 50.23 -38.31
N MET A 27 34.67 50.21 -37.07
CA MET A 27 36.04 49.77 -36.81
C MET A 27 36.05 48.25 -36.90
N LYS A 28 37.02 47.68 -37.62
CA LYS A 28 37.26 46.24 -37.55
C LYS A 28 37.84 45.95 -36.17
N LEU A 29 37.48 44.81 -35.58
CA LEU A 29 38.30 44.19 -34.53
C LEU A 29 39.73 44.03 -35.08
N ILE A 30 40.69 44.58 -34.34
CA ILE A 30 42.12 44.50 -34.66
C ILE A 30 42.70 43.47 -33.71
N ASP A 31 42.93 42.26 -34.23
CA ASP A 31 43.92 41.33 -33.67
C ASP A 31 45.25 42.08 -33.52
N CYS A 32 46.04 41.75 -32.50
CA CYS A 32 47.40 42.25 -32.33
C CYS A 32 48.34 41.90 -33.54
N ARG A 33 47.82 41.21 -34.58
CA ARG A 33 48.37 41.02 -35.95
C ARG A 33 47.53 41.56 -37.14
N GLY A 34 46.34 42.14 -36.92
CA GLY A 34 45.64 42.99 -37.91
C GLY A 34 44.62 42.38 -38.89
N PHE A 35 44.03 41.20 -38.62
CA PHE A 35 43.08 40.53 -39.55
C PHE A 35 41.66 40.32 -38.97
N PRO A 36 40.58 40.40 -39.79
CA PRO A 36 39.19 40.19 -39.35
C PRO A 36 38.64 38.77 -39.64
N VAL A 37 37.83 38.20 -38.73
CA VAL A 37 37.25 36.83 -38.82
C VAL A 37 35.73 36.82 -38.47
N LYS A 38 34.99 35.77 -38.87
CA LYS A 38 33.51 35.62 -38.70
C LYS A 38 33.10 34.38 -37.89
N PRO A 39 31.97 34.39 -37.14
CA PRO A 39 31.42 33.24 -36.40
C PRO A 39 30.28 32.47 -37.13
N ARG A 40 29.85 31.33 -36.55
CA ARG A 40 28.70 30.48 -36.97
C ARG A 40 27.94 29.91 -35.76
N HIS A 41 26.62 29.71 -35.90
CA HIS A 41 25.69 29.28 -34.83
C HIS A 41 25.50 27.77 -34.68
N LEU A 42 24.91 27.36 -33.54
CA LEU A 42 24.43 26.01 -33.20
C LEU A 42 23.13 26.07 -32.36
N THR A 43 22.34 24.99 -32.39
CA THR A 43 21.06 24.76 -31.69
C THR A 43 20.94 23.27 -31.31
N GLU A 44 20.07 22.78 -30.41
CA GLU A 44 19.01 23.43 -29.60
C GLU A 44 18.89 22.74 -28.20
N LYS A 45 17.70 22.72 -27.56
CA LYS A 45 17.42 22.04 -26.27
C LYS A 45 16.25 21.05 -26.37
N THR A 46 16.28 19.98 -25.57
CA THR A 46 15.14 19.06 -25.37
C THR A 46 14.77 18.98 -23.87
N ARG A 47 13.49 18.74 -23.56
CA ARG A 47 12.90 18.88 -22.21
C ARG A 47 12.14 17.61 -21.80
N ILE A 48 12.22 17.20 -20.52
CA ILE A 48 11.57 16.00 -19.97
C ILE A 48 10.60 16.41 -18.83
N MET A 49 9.44 15.75 -18.72
CA MET A 49 8.45 15.93 -17.65
C MET A 49 8.44 14.77 -16.63
N ASN A 50 7.95 15.03 -15.42
CA ASN A 50 7.69 14.03 -14.36
C ASN A 50 6.26 14.15 -13.79
N PRO A 51 5.59 13.06 -13.36
CA PRO A 51 4.18 13.07 -12.93
C PRO A 51 3.96 13.31 -11.42
N HIS A 52 2.72 13.67 -11.03
CA HIS A 52 2.35 14.19 -9.70
C HIS A 52 1.68 13.17 -8.73
N PRO A 53 1.70 13.41 -7.39
CA PRO A 53 1.36 12.39 -6.37
C PRO A 53 -0.12 12.25 -5.95
N ARG A 54 -1.09 12.89 -6.63
CA ARG A 54 -2.46 13.04 -6.08
C ARG A 54 -3.29 11.74 -5.97
N GLN A 55 -3.00 10.70 -6.77
CA GLN A 55 -3.84 9.49 -6.85
C GLN A 55 -3.80 8.56 -5.61
N PHE A 56 -2.88 8.76 -4.66
CA PHE A 56 -2.73 7.83 -3.53
C PHE A 56 -3.68 8.06 -2.35
N LYS A 57 -4.21 9.29 -2.14
CA LYS A 57 -5.02 9.60 -0.95
C LYS A 57 -6.47 9.08 -1.00
N GLU A 58 -7.08 9.02 -2.18
CA GLU A 58 -8.51 8.66 -2.31
C GLU A 58 -8.78 7.17 -2.01
N ARG A 59 -7.84 6.27 -2.33
CA ARG A 59 -7.99 4.83 -2.05
C ARG A 59 -7.94 4.47 -0.55
N ALA A 60 -7.33 5.32 0.29
CA ALA A 60 -7.22 5.05 1.72
C ALA A 60 -8.55 5.31 2.48
N GLY A 61 -9.28 6.38 2.12
CA GLY A 61 -10.49 6.80 2.82
C GLY A 61 -11.63 5.77 2.78
N LEU A 62 -11.81 5.09 1.64
CA LEU A 62 -12.84 4.05 1.46
C LEU A 62 -12.61 2.80 2.34
N ILE A 63 -11.36 2.51 2.70
CA ILE A 63 -11.00 1.32 3.51
C ILE A 63 -11.22 1.59 5.01
N GLY A 64 -10.99 2.83 5.46
CA GLY A 64 -11.16 3.22 6.86
C GLY A 64 -12.62 3.08 7.35
N ALA A 65 -13.60 3.43 6.52
CA ALA A 65 -15.02 3.39 6.86
C ALA A 65 -15.53 1.98 7.22
N ALA A 66 -15.00 0.93 6.61
CA ALA A 66 -15.37 -0.46 6.91
C ALA A 66 -14.87 -0.95 8.28
N SER A 67 -13.87 -0.28 8.88
CA SER A 67 -13.18 -0.78 10.09
C SER A 67 -13.92 -0.46 11.40
N SER A 68 -14.55 0.71 11.51
CA SER A 68 -15.22 1.17 12.73
C SER A 68 -16.51 0.41 13.06
N ILE A 69 -17.12 -0.20 12.04
CA ILE A 69 -18.35 -0.98 12.12
C ILE A 69 -18.13 -2.27 12.95
N SER A 70 -16.93 -2.87 12.88
CA SER A 70 -16.65 -4.21 13.42
C SER A 70 -17.02 -4.40 14.91
N LYS A 71 -16.52 -3.56 15.83
CA LYS A 71 -16.71 -3.78 17.28
C LYS A 71 -18.16 -3.57 17.74
N LYS A 72 -18.83 -2.52 17.27
CA LYS A 72 -20.22 -2.23 17.67
C LYS A 72 -21.20 -3.23 17.06
N SER A 73 -21.06 -3.56 15.77
CA SER A 73 -21.92 -4.55 15.12
C SER A 73 -21.72 -5.95 15.70
N PHE A 74 -20.50 -6.33 16.08
CA PHE A 74 -20.23 -7.62 16.74
C PHE A 74 -20.82 -7.71 18.14
N PHE A 75 -20.75 -6.64 18.95
CA PHE A 75 -21.39 -6.62 20.27
C PHE A 75 -22.92 -6.72 20.17
N LEU A 76 -23.51 -6.02 19.19
CA LEU A 76 -24.93 -6.18 18.84
C LEU A 76 -25.26 -7.62 18.41
N LEU A 77 -24.46 -8.25 17.55
CA LEU A 77 -24.70 -9.62 17.09
C LEU A 77 -24.59 -10.63 18.25
N PHE A 78 -23.58 -10.49 19.11
CA PHE A 78 -23.41 -11.34 20.30
C PHE A 78 -24.57 -11.14 21.29
N PHE A 79 -24.99 -9.89 21.53
CA PHE A 79 -26.14 -9.56 22.37
C PHE A 79 -27.44 -10.16 21.81
N TRP A 80 -27.71 -10.03 20.51
CA TRP A 80 -28.89 -10.63 19.89
C TRP A 80 -28.87 -12.17 19.91
N SER A 81 -27.71 -12.80 19.72
CA SER A 81 -27.59 -14.26 19.90
C SER A 81 -27.78 -14.70 21.36
N ALA A 82 -27.34 -13.91 22.34
CA ALA A 82 -27.56 -14.17 23.76
C ALA A 82 -29.03 -13.98 24.18
N VAL A 83 -29.72 -12.99 23.62
CA VAL A 83 -31.17 -12.79 23.79
C VAL A 83 -31.97 -13.93 23.16
N PHE A 84 -31.54 -14.44 21.99
CA PHE A 84 -32.15 -15.62 21.38
C PHE A 84 -31.94 -16.90 22.21
N LEU A 85 -30.80 -17.06 22.89
CA LEU A 85 -30.56 -18.21 23.79
C LEU A 85 -31.55 -18.27 24.94
N THR A 86 -31.88 -17.11 25.54
CA THR A 86 -32.88 -17.05 26.64
C THR A 86 -34.31 -17.32 26.17
N ALA A 87 -34.56 -17.38 24.86
CA ALA A 87 -35.86 -17.67 24.27
C ALA A 87 -36.06 -19.17 23.91
N ILE A 88 -35.03 -20.02 24.08
CA ILE A 88 -35.15 -21.47 23.88
C ILE A 88 -35.74 -22.10 25.15
N PRO A 89 -36.94 -22.72 25.11
CA PRO A 89 -37.51 -23.37 26.28
C PRO A 89 -36.68 -24.60 26.66
N SER A 90 -36.07 -24.57 27.85
CA SER A 90 -35.50 -25.76 28.48
C SER A 90 -36.61 -26.64 29.05
N ASN A 91 -37.46 -27.17 28.17
CA ASN A 91 -38.55 -28.06 28.57
C ASN A 91 -37.95 -29.39 29.04
N GLU A 92 -38.18 -29.73 30.32
CA GLU A 92 -37.92 -31.09 30.82
C GLU A 92 -38.65 -32.10 29.94
N LEU A 93 -37.92 -33.05 29.37
CA LEU A 93 -38.49 -34.14 28.58
C LEU A 93 -39.15 -35.18 29.50
N SER A 94 -40.32 -34.82 30.06
CA SER A 94 -41.07 -35.61 31.03
C SER A 94 -41.89 -36.73 30.38
N ALA A 95 -41.21 -37.66 29.71
CA ALA A 95 -41.51 -39.10 29.61
C ALA A 95 -40.50 -39.76 28.65
N GLN A 96 -40.11 -40.99 28.95
CA GLN A 96 -39.41 -41.89 28.02
C GLN A 96 -40.31 -43.10 27.78
N VAL A 97 -40.33 -43.67 26.57
CA VAL A 97 -41.22 -44.80 26.26
C VAL A 97 -40.77 -46.06 27.01
N GLU A 98 -41.57 -46.52 27.97
CA GLU A 98 -41.29 -47.69 28.79
C GLU A 98 -41.89 -48.95 28.15
N LEU A 99 -41.02 -49.84 27.66
CA LEU A 99 -41.40 -51.15 27.11
C LEU A 99 -42.55 -51.07 26.09
N GLY A 100 -42.47 -50.12 25.15
CA GLY A 100 -43.48 -49.89 24.11
C GLY A 100 -44.76 -49.22 24.61
N ASN A 101 -44.75 -48.57 25.78
CA ASN A 101 -45.91 -47.85 26.32
C ASN A 101 -45.56 -46.41 26.72
N LEU A 102 -46.49 -45.48 26.49
CA LEU A 102 -46.37 -44.08 26.89
C LEU A 102 -47.66 -43.57 27.54
N ARG A 103 -47.54 -42.73 28.57
CA ARG A 103 -48.67 -42.00 29.16
C ARG A 103 -48.50 -40.50 28.88
N ILE A 104 -49.55 -39.90 28.34
CA ILE A 104 -49.60 -38.49 27.96
C ILE A 104 -50.63 -37.82 28.86
N GLU A 105 -50.15 -37.19 29.92
CA GLU A 105 -50.98 -36.75 31.04
C GLU A 105 -51.52 -35.32 30.90
N ARG A 106 -50.77 -34.41 30.25
CA ARG A 106 -51.12 -33.00 30.15
C ARG A 106 -51.06 -32.48 28.72
N ALA A 107 -52.02 -31.63 28.35
CA ALA A 107 -52.12 -31.07 27.00
C ALA A 107 -51.16 -29.89 26.74
N ASP A 108 -50.56 -29.32 27.79
CA ASP A 108 -49.61 -28.20 27.74
C ASP A 108 -48.15 -28.64 27.46
N ARG A 109 -47.86 -29.94 27.47
CA ARG A 109 -46.52 -30.50 27.31
C ARG A 109 -46.34 -31.33 26.03
N ASP A 110 -45.10 -31.39 25.58
CA ASP A 110 -44.62 -32.34 24.57
C ASP A 110 -44.01 -33.56 25.29
N TYR A 111 -44.22 -34.74 24.72
CA TYR A 111 -43.69 -36.01 25.24
C TYR A 111 -42.72 -36.61 24.22
N SER A 112 -41.58 -37.10 24.71
CA SER A 112 -40.59 -37.78 23.86
C SER A 112 -41.11 -39.15 23.45
N MET A 113 -40.99 -39.46 22.16
CA MET A 113 -41.30 -40.78 21.62
C MET A 113 -40.06 -41.68 21.51
N ASN A 114 -38.89 -41.16 21.91
CA ASN A 114 -37.65 -41.94 22.03
C ASN A 114 -37.75 -42.91 23.21
N GLY A 115 -37.17 -44.10 23.05
CA GLY A 115 -37.28 -45.21 23.99
C GLY A 115 -37.52 -46.54 23.28
N LYS A 116 -37.91 -47.58 24.03
CA LYS A 116 -38.06 -48.93 23.48
C LYS A 116 -39.42 -49.14 22.82
N TRP A 117 -39.43 -49.39 21.52
CA TRP A 117 -40.61 -49.78 20.73
C TRP A 117 -40.55 -51.27 20.37
N TYR A 118 -41.68 -51.87 20.04
CA TYR A 118 -41.73 -53.22 19.48
C TYR A 118 -41.39 -53.18 17.99
N PHE A 119 -40.47 -54.03 17.53
CA PHE A 119 -39.95 -54.04 16.16
C PHE A 119 -39.99 -55.44 15.52
N ARG A 120 -40.32 -55.47 14.22
CA ARG A 120 -40.34 -56.68 13.40
C ARG A 120 -39.77 -56.41 11.99
N PRO A 121 -38.63 -57.03 11.60
CA PRO A 121 -38.06 -56.91 10.25
C PRO A 121 -38.75 -57.86 9.25
N SER A 122 -40.06 -57.69 9.06
CA SER A 122 -40.85 -58.43 8.06
C SER A 122 -42.11 -57.66 7.70
N ASP A 123 -42.54 -57.70 6.44
CA ASP A 123 -43.73 -56.97 5.98
C ASP A 123 -45.01 -57.80 6.09
N ASN A 124 -46.07 -57.25 6.68
CA ASN A 124 -47.41 -57.82 6.66
C ASN A 124 -48.44 -56.72 6.93
N ALA A 125 -49.41 -56.52 6.03
CA ALA A 125 -50.43 -55.48 6.16
C ALA A 125 -51.25 -55.61 7.46
N ALA A 126 -51.46 -56.82 8.00
CA ALA A 126 -52.16 -57.04 9.26
C ALA A 126 -51.47 -56.37 10.46
N PHE A 127 -50.18 -56.03 10.36
CA PHE A 127 -49.44 -55.31 11.41
C PHE A 127 -49.87 -53.85 11.58
N SER A 128 -50.72 -53.31 10.69
CA SER A 128 -51.40 -52.03 10.90
C SER A 128 -52.60 -52.12 11.84
N ALA A 129 -53.22 -53.29 11.99
CA ALA A 129 -54.53 -53.42 12.64
C ALA A 129 -54.55 -52.97 14.10
N SER A 130 -55.68 -52.40 14.53
CA SER A 130 -55.81 -51.74 15.84
C SER A 130 -55.60 -52.68 17.03
N ASP A 131 -56.00 -53.94 16.85
CA ASP A 131 -56.10 -55.04 17.81
C ASP A 131 -54.94 -56.05 17.69
N TYR A 132 -53.99 -55.83 16.76
CA TYR A 132 -52.87 -56.74 16.55
C TYR A 132 -51.93 -56.85 17.78
N PHE A 133 -51.81 -58.07 18.29
CA PHE A 133 -51.00 -58.41 19.47
C PHE A 133 -49.50 -58.48 19.12
N HIS A 134 -48.74 -57.46 19.54
CA HIS A 134 -47.36 -57.20 19.10
C HIS A 134 -46.30 -57.34 20.21
N THR A 135 -46.68 -57.66 21.44
CA THR A 135 -45.75 -57.76 22.58
C THR A 135 -44.77 -58.93 22.49
N HIS A 136 -44.99 -59.85 21.54
CA HIS A 136 -44.09 -60.95 21.19
C HIS A 136 -42.96 -60.54 20.22
N TRP A 137 -42.90 -59.27 19.82
CA TRP A 137 -41.84 -58.72 18.97
C TRP A 137 -40.62 -58.31 19.80
N ASN A 138 -39.48 -58.12 19.12
CA ASN A 138 -38.26 -57.65 19.78
C ASN A 138 -38.41 -56.19 20.20
N LEU A 139 -37.86 -55.81 21.35
CA LEU A 139 -37.74 -54.40 21.72
C LEU A 139 -36.56 -53.77 20.99
N PHE A 140 -36.78 -52.56 20.48
CA PHE A 140 -35.84 -51.78 19.68
C PHE A 140 -35.79 -50.35 20.20
N GLU A 141 -34.60 -49.77 20.33
CA GLU A 141 -34.43 -48.38 20.77
C GLU A 141 -34.76 -47.41 19.62
N ALA A 142 -35.95 -46.82 19.64
CA ALA A 142 -36.36 -45.85 18.62
C ALA A 142 -35.44 -44.62 18.63
N ALA A 143 -35.29 -44.01 17.44
CA ALA A 143 -34.25 -43.02 17.09
C ALA A 143 -32.81 -43.56 16.94
N LYS A 144 -32.62 -44.89 16.87
CA LYS A 144 -31.38 -45.51 16.38
C LYS A 144 -31.54 -46.20 15.01
N SER A 145 -30.42 -46.24 14.28
CA SER A 145 -30.20 -47.09 13.10
C SER A 145 -30.42 -48.57 13.43
N TRP A 146 -31.21 -49.29 12.63
CA TRP A 146 -31.40 -50.73 12.86
C TRP A 146 -30.18 -51.59 12.50
N HIS A 147 -29.30 -51.10 11.62
CA HIS A 147 -28.04 -51.78 11.31
C HIS A 147 -27.07 -51.72 12.51
N LEU A 148 -27.12 -50.66 13.33
CA LEU A 148 -26.34 -50.55 14.58
C LEU A 148 -26.85 -51.48 15.69
N GLU A 149 -28.13 -51.83 15.69
CA GLU A 149 -28.74 -52.81 16.60
C GLU A 149 -28.68 -54.26 16.04
N GLY A 150 -27.87 -54.50 15.00
CA GLY A 150 -27.57 -55.83 14.45
C GLY A 150 -28.50 -56.35 13.35
N TYR A 151 -29.47 -55.55 12.89
CA TYR A 151 -30.37 -55.91 11.80
C TYR A 151 -29.82 -55.41 10.45
N ASP A 152 -28.95 -56.21 9.81
CA ASP A 152 -28.42 -55.90 8.47
C ASP A 152 -29.47 -56.24 7.39
N TYR A 153 -30.52 -55.42 7.31
CA TYR A 153 -31.77 -55.73 6.59
C TYR A 153 -32.26 -54.57 5.70
N ASP A 154 -32.14 -54.75 4.38
CA ASP A 154 -32.60 -53.81 3.34
C ASP A 154 -34.04 -54.10 2.88
N GLY A 155 -35.00 -54.09 3.80
CA GLY A 155 -36.41 -54.42 3.52
C GLY A 155 -37.43 -53.47 4.15
N VAL A 156 -38.58 -54.03 4.52
CA VAL A 156 -39.64 -53.33 5.27
C VAL A 156 -39.67 -53.85 6.71
N GLY A 157 -39.46 -52.93 7.65
CA GLY A 157 -39.60 -53.18 9.08
C GLY A 157 -40.85 -52.49 9.62
N TRP A 158 -41.50 -53.11 10.61
CA TRP A 158 -42.63 -52.55 11.31
C TRP A 158 -42.28 -52.22 12.76
N PHE A 159 -42.70 -51.04 13.21
CA PHE A 159 -42.61 -50.59 14.60
C PHE A 159 -44.01 -50.47 15.19
N ARG A 160 -44.20 -50.89 16.45
CA ARG A 160 -45.44 -50.71 17.21
C ARG A 160 -45.20 -50.26 18.64
N MET A 161 -46.12 -49.45 19.17
CA MET A 161 -46.20 -49.08 20.58
C MET A 161 -47.65 -48.73 20.94
N ASN A 162 -47.94 -48.59 22.24
CA ASN A 162 -49.22 -48.10 22.73
C ASN A 162 -49.05 -46.79 23.49
N PHE A 163 -50.06 -45.92 23.45
CA PHE A 163 -50.10 -44.71 24.27
C PHE A 163 -51.48 -44.45 24.86
N VAL A 164 -51.51 -43.89 26.08
CA VAL A 164 -52.76 -43.53 26.77
C VAL A 164 -52.81 -42.01 26.91
N LEU A 165 -53.93 -41.42 26.45
CA LEU A 165 -54.25 -40.01 26.59
C LEU A 165 -55.09 -39.76 27.86
N SER A 166 -54.76 -38.71 28.61
CA SER A 166 -55.61 -38.22 29.69
C SER A 166 -56.87 -37.50 29.17
N GLU A 167 -57.80 -37.23 30.09
CA GLU A 167 -59.03 -36.49 29.79
C GLU A 167 -58.79 -35.05 29.29
N GLU A 168 -57.61 -34.47 29.50
CA GLU A 168 -57.27 -33.15 28.95
C GLU A 168 -57.25 -33.12 27.41
N PHE A 169 -57.12 -34.28 26.75
CA PHE A 169 -57.11 -34.42 25.29
C PHE A 169 -58.48 -34.72 24.69
N ARG A 170 -59.55 -34.81 25.50
CA ARG A 170 -60.91 -35.08 25.00
C ARG A 170 -61.35 -34.00 24.00
N GLY A 171 -61.63 -34.43 22.76
CA GLY A 171 -62.03 -33.53 21.67
C GLY A 171 -60.90 -32.64 21.11
N LYS A 172 -59.63 -32.91 21.46
CA LYS A 172 -58.46 -32.20 20.93
C LYS A 172 -57.69 -33.10 19.97
N ASN A 173 -57.16 -32.51 18.91
CA ASN A 173 -56.21 -33.18 18.03
C ASN A 173 -54.85 -33.33 18.72
N VAL A 174 -54.20 -34.45 18.43
CA VAL A 174 -52.83 -34.75 18.83
C VAL A 174 -51.97 -34.69 17.57
N ALA A 175 -50.75 -34.16 17.65
CA ALA A 175 -49.82 -34.24 16.54
C ALA A 175 -48.53 -34.95 16.94
N ILE A 176 -47.85 -35.49 15.92
CA ILE A 176 -46.59 -36.21 16.04
C ILE A 176 -45.58 -35.59 15.08
N MET A 177 -44.46 -35.13 15.61
CA MET A 177 -43.27 -34.78 14.83
C MET A 177 -42.51 -36.06 14.52
N ILE A 178 -42.42 -36.41 13.24
CA ILE A 178 -41.79 -37.65 12.77
C ILE A 178 -40.26 -37.44 12.66
N PRO A 179 -39.45 -38.38 13.19
CA PRO A 179 -37.99 -38.31 13.09
C PRO A 179 -37.53 -38.55 11.64
N TYR A 180 -36.23 -38.39 11.39
CA TYR A 180 -35.70 -38.63 10.05
C TYR A 180 -35.80 -40.12 9.68
N ILE A 181 -36.45 -40.39 8.54
CA ILE A 181 -36.59 -41.72 7.95
C ILE A 181 -36.10 -41.62 6.51
N GLU A 182 -35.16 -42.48 6.14
CA GLU A 182 -34.29 -42.24 4.98
C GLU A 182 -34.94 -42.49 3.61
N ASN A 183 -35.99 -43.30 3.51
CA ASN A 183 -36.63 -43.56 2.22
C ASN A 183 -38.15 -43.40 2.23
N ALA A 184 -38.89 -44.31 2.86
CA ALA A 184 -40.34 -44.25 2.85
C ALA A 184 -40.93 -44.84 4.13
N HIS A 185 -42.07 -44.28 4.56
CA HIS A 185 -42.82 -44.79 5.68
C HIS A 185 -44.32 -44.52 5.57
N GLU A 186 -45.11 -45.35 6.24
CA GLU A 186 -46.55 -45.22 6.41
C GLU A 186 -46.87 -45.29 7.90
N PHE A 187 -47.59 -44.29 8.42
CA PHE A 187 -47.85 -44.10 9.85
C PHE A 187 -49.33 -44.29 10.17
N PHE A 188 -49.63 -45.24 11.05
CA PHE A 188 -50.99 -45.65 11.40
C PHE A 188 -51.26 -45.44 12.89
N VAL A 189 -52.48 -45.01 13.22
CA VAL A 189 -53.00 -44.94 14.60
C VAL A 189 -54.33 -45.66 14.66
N ASN A 190 -54.48 -46.61 15.58
CA ASN A 190 -55.68 -47.43 15.73
C ASN A 190 -56.16 -48.07 14.40
N GLY A 191 -55.23 -48.45 13.51
CA GLY A 191 -55.53 -49.02 12.19
C GLY A 191 -55.80 -48.02 11.06
N VAL A 192 -55.93 -46.72 11.37
CA VAL A 192 -56.16 -45.66 10.37
C VAL A 192 -54.82 -45.09 9.91
N LEU A 193 -54.60 -45.00 8.59
CA LEU A 193 -53.43 -44.32 8.01
C LEU A 193 -53.55 -42.80 8.24
N ILE A 194 -52.62 -42.23 9.01
CA ILE A 194 -52.59 -40.79 9.34
C ILE A 194 -51.69 -40.02 8.38
N GLY A 195 -50.56 -40.61 7.97
CA GLY A 195 -49.60 -39.94 7.10
C GLY A 195 -48.61 -40.90 6.46
N LYS A 196 -47.96 -40.45 5.38
CA LYS A 196 -46.89 -41.20 4.70
C LYS A 196 -45.92 -40.28 3.96
N LYS A 197 -44.67 -40.73 3.82
CA LYS A 197 -43.63 -40.14 2.97
C LYS A 197 -43.06 -41.23 2.06
N GLY A 198 -42.72 -40.85 0.84
CA GLY A 198 -42.33 -41.77 -0.21
C GLY A 198 -43.47 -42.72 -0.61
N LYS A 199 -43.14 -43.81 -1.29
CA LYS A 199 -44.09 -44.85 -1.71
C LYS A 199 -43.48 -46.23 -1.51
N ILE A 200 -44.23 -47.11 -0.84
CA ILE A 200 -43.91 -48.53 -0.66
C ILE A 200 -44.96 -49.34 -1.43
N SER A 201 -44.54 -50.33 -2.23
CA SER A 201 -45.47 -51.23 -2.91
C SER A 201 -46.13 -52.22 -1.93
N GLU A 202 -47.18 -52.91 -2.37
CA GLU A 202 -47.79 -54.02 -1.61
C GLU A 202 -46.78 -55.15 -1.32
N SER A 203 -45.86 -55.39 -2.25
CA SER A 203 -44.74 -56.35 -2.12
C SER A 203 -43.53 -55.83 -1.34
N GLY A 204 -43.61 -54.65 -0.71
CA GLY A 204 -42.53 -54.09 0.10
C GLY A 204 -41.35 -53.50 -0.68
N ASN A 205 -41.48 -53.23 -1.99
CA ASN A 205 -40.46 -52.54 -2.77
C ASN A 205 -40.57 -51.02 -2.58
N LEU A 206 -39.43 -50.33 -2.59
CA LEU A 206 -39.37 -48.86 -2.61
C LEU A 206 -39.73 -48.36 -4.01
N LEU A 207 -40.72 -47.49 -4.12
CA LEU A 207 -41.17 -46.88 -5.38
C LEU A 207 -40.78 -45.40 -5.49
N GLU A 208 -40.76 -44.69 -4.36
CA GLU A 208 -40.39 -43.28 -4.26
C GLU A 208 -39.83 -42.99 -2.87
N SER A 209 -38.83 -42.11 -2.79
CA SER A 209 -38.12 -41.76 -1.56
C SER A 209 -38.38 -40.30 -1.18
N ASP A 210 -38.68 -40.03 0.09
CA ASP A 210 -38.92 -38.69 0.62
C ASP A 210 -38.39 -38.59 2.05
N THR A 211 -37.35 -37.78 2.22
CA THR A 211 -36.56 -37.64 3.45
C THR A 211 -36.96 -36.43 4.30
N ARG A 212 -38.04 -35.73 3.94
CA ARG A 212 -38.47 -34.51 4.62
C ARG A 212 -39.18 -34.85 5.93
N ASN A 213 -38.68 -34.30 7.04
CA ASN A 213 -39.39 -34.33 8.32
C ASN A 213 -40.74 -33.60 8.19
N ASP A 214 -41.74 -34.09 8.91
CA ASP A 214 -43.11 -33.58 8.85
C ASP A 214 -43.83 -33.75 10.20
N VAL A 215 -44.99 -33.11 10.33
CA VAL A 215 -45.87 -33.20 11.49
C VAL A 215 -47.21 -33.78 11.08
N TYR A 216 -47.48 -35.01 11.51
CA TYR A 216 -48.77 -35.65 11.29
C TYR A 216 -49.76 -35.25 12.37
N THR A 217 -50.92 -34.76 11.95
CA THR A 217 -52.03 -34.42 12.83
C THR A 217 -53.00 -35.60 12.88
N ILE A 218 -53.29 -36.09 14.08
CA ILE A 218 -54.24 -37.16 14.36
C ILE A 218 -55.54 -36.50 14.84
N ASP A 219 -56.60 -36.69 14.07
CA ASP A 219 -57.93 -36.17 14.42
C ASP A 219 -58.46 -36.84 15.70
N SER A 220 -59.12 -36.04 16.55
CA SER A 220 -59.74 -36.51 17.79
C SER A 220 -60.71 -37.69 17.62
N SER A 221 -61.33 -37.86 16.44
CA SER A 221 -62.23 -38.98 16.10
C SER A 221 -61.53 -40.34 15.99
N VAL A 222 -60.21 -40.37 15.74
CA VAL A 222 -59.40 -41.59 15.68
C VAL A 222 -58.87 -41.99 17.06
N LEU A 223 -58.87 -41.05 18.01
CA LEU A 223 -58.24 -41.17 19.33
C LEU A 223 -59.22 -41.68 20.40
N LYS A 224 -58.72 -42.53 21.28
CA LYS A 224 -59.44 -43.06 22.44
C LYS A 224 -58.83 -42.45 23.71
N VAL A 225 -59.67 -41.81 24.51
CA VAL A 225 -59.24 -41.19 25.78
C VAL A 225 -59.36 -42.20 26.92
N GLY A 226 -58.45 -42.14 27.90
CA GLY A 226 -58.44 -43.02 29.07
C GLY A 226 -58.14 -44.50 28.80
N THR A 227 -57.95 -44.89 27.54
CA THR A 227 -57.68 -46.26 27.10
C THR A 227 -56.48 -46.32 26.14
N PRO A 228 -55.83 -47.48 25.97
CA PRO A 228 -54.68 -47.59 25.06
C PRO A 228 -55.06 -47.37 23.58
N ASN A 229 -54.32 -46.48 22.95
CA ASN A 229 -54.25 -46.31 21.50
C ASN A 229 -53.03 -47.06 20.97
N SER A 230 -53.13 -47.69 19.81
CA SER A 230 -51.99 -48.34 19.15
C SER A 230 -51.41 -47.47 18.03
N ILE A 231 -50.09 -47.37 17.97
CA ILE A 231 -49.34 -46.81 16.84
C ILE A 231 -48.70 -47.98 16.10
N ALA A 232 -48.75 -47.95 14.77
CA ALA A 232 -47.98 -48.82 13.91
C ALA A 232 -47.29 -48.00 12.80
N VAL A 233 -46.01 -48.25 12.55
CA VAL A 233 -45.24 -47.56 11.51
C VAL A 233 -44.56 -48.59 10.63
N ARG A 234 -44.88 -48.58 9.34
CA ARG A 234 -44.22 -49.38 8.30
C ARG A 234 -43.09 -48.54 7.72
N VAL A 235 -41.86 -49.03 7.78
CA VAL A 235 -40.65 -48.30 7.34
C VAL A 235 -39.92 -49.13 6.29
N ARG A 236 -39.64 -48.55 5.11
CA ARG A 236 -38.78 -49.14 4.08
C ARG A 236 -37.39 -48.50 4.17
N SER A 237 -36.34 -49.31 4.30
CA SER A 237 -34.94 -48.85 4.13
C SER A 237 -34.21 -49.64 3.04
N ALA A 238 -33.80 -48.96 1.98
CA ALA A 238 -32.89 -49.44 0.98
C ALA A 238 -31.53 -48.76 1.23
N GLY A 239 -30.61 -49.48 1.89
CA GLY A 239 -29.34 -48.96 2.35
C GLY A 239 -29.46 -47.92 3.49
N GLY A 240 -28.33 -47.31 3.81
CA GLY A 240 -28.24 -46.16 4.71
C GLY A 240 -28.23 -46.51 6.20
N LEU A 241 -28.96 -45.72 7.00
CA LEU A 241 -29.07 -45.85 8.46
C LEU A 241 -30.23 -46.76 8.88
N GLY A 242 -31.35 -46.77 8.17
CA GLY A 242 -32.51 -47.63 8.46
C GLY A 242 -33.24 -47.36 9.79
N GLY A 243 -34.54 -47.68 9.81
CA GLY A 243 -35.41 -47.43 10.97
C GLY A 243 -35.70 -45.94 11.20
N PHE A 244 -35.82 -45.56 12.48
CA PHE A 244 -35.92 -44.16 12.89
C PHE A 244 -34.52 -43.65 13.22
N ALA A 245 -34.02 -42.65 12.51
CA ALA A 245 -32.73 -42.03 12.81
C ALA A 245 -32.91 -40.54 13.16
N LEU A 246 -31.99 -40.02 13.97
CA LEU A 246 -31.92 -38.62 14.41
C LEU A 246 -33.12 -38.19 15.29
N THR A 247 -32.81 -37.43 16.34
CA THR A 247 -33.48 -37.52 17.65
C THR A 247 -34.87 -36.87 17.79
N ASP A 248 -35.42 -36.30 16.73
CA ASP A 248 -36.56 -35.38 16.83
C ASP A 248 -37.92 -36.07 16.71
N PHE A 249 -38.23 -36.96 17.66
CA PHE A 249 -39.49 -37.72 17.73
C PHE A 249 -40.34 -37.30 18.93
N TYR A 250 -41.45 -36.59 18.69
CA TYR A 250 -42.29 -36.00 19.74
C TYR A 250 -43.79 -36.15 19.47
N ILE A 251 -44.58 -36.30 20.53
CA ILE A 251 -46.05 -36.30 20.51
C ILE A 251 -46.59 -35.27 21.50
N GLY A 252 -47.72 -34.64 21.18
CA GLY A 252 -48.33 -33.62 22.03
C GLY A 252 -49.58 -33.03 21.40
N SER A 253 -50.08 -31.92 21.95
CA SER A 253 -51.16 -31.16 21.32
C SER A 253 -50.74 -30.62 19.95
N GLU A 254 -51.70 -30.53 19.02
CA GLU A 254 -51.43 -30.12 17.64
C GLU A 254 -50.67 -28.78 17.54
N GLU A 255 -51.07 -27.80 18.35
CA GLU A 255 -50.46 -26.48 18.41
C GLU A 255 -48.99 -26.52 18.88
N ASN A 256 -48.72 -27.22 19.99
CA ASN A 256 -47.37 -27.28 20.57
C ASN A 256 -46.38 -27.96 19.62
N ILE A 257 -46.77 -29.08 19.01
CA ILE A 257 -45.88 -29.83 18.11
C ILE A 257 -45.64 -29.08 16.80
N LYS A 258 -46.66 -28.43 16.22
CA LYS A 258 -46.48 -27.54 15.06
C LYS A 258 -45.60 -26.33 15.41
N ARG A 259 -45.76 -25.74 16.60
CA ARG A 259 -44.89 -24.66 17.09
C ARG A 259 -43.44 -25.12 17.25
N ARG A 260 -43.18 -26.28 17.87
CA ARG A 260 -41.85 -26.88 18.00
C ARG A 260 -41.20 -27.09 16.64
N PHE A 261 -41.93 -27.71 15.70
CA PHE A 261 -41.45 -27.95 14.34
C PHE A 261 -41.09 -26.64 13.62
N ASN A 262 -41.97 -25.65 13.64
CA ASN A 262 -41.73 -24.35 13.01
C ASN A 262 -40.53 -23.62 13.63
N LEU A 263 -40.37 -23.64 14.96
CA LEU A 263 -39.20 -23.05 15.63
C LEU A 263 -37.90 -23.73 15.22
N HIS A 264 -37.87 -25.06 15.11
CA HIS A 264 -36.71 -25.81 14.64
C HIS A 264 -36.36 -25.45 13.18
N LEU A 265 -37.37 -25.40 12.30
CA LEU A 265 -37.24 -25.05 10.89
C LEU A 265 -36.72 -23.61 10.68
N ILE A 266 -37.23 -22.65 11.46
CA ILE A 266 -36.75 -21.26 11.49
C ILE A 266 -35.30 -21.21 11.95
N TRP A 267 -34.96 -21.90 13.05
CA TRP A 267 -33.62 -21.87 13.63
C TRP A 267 -32.55 -22.41 12.68
N ALA A 268 -32.78 -23.58 12.07
CA ALA A 268 -31.88 -24.16 11.08
C ALA A 268 -31.69 -23.23 9.86
N SER A 269 -32.76 -22.58 9.42
CA SER A 269 -32.73 -21.64 8.29
C SER A 269 -31.97 -20.34 8.62
N VAL A 270 -32.07 -19.83 9.87
CA VAL A 270 -31.30 -18.68 10.36
C VAL A 270 -29.81 -19.03 10.46
N LEU A 271 -29.47 -20.21 11.00
CA LEU A 271 -28.08 -20.69 11.06
C LEU A 271 -27.46 -20.82 9.67
N PHE A 272 -28.20 -21.40 8.72
CA PHE A 272 -27.77 -21.47 7.32
C PHE A 272 -27.47 -20.08 6.73
N GLY A 273 -28.41 -19.14 6.85
CA GLY A 273 -28.24 -17.78 6.35
C GLY A 273 -27.04 -17.06 6.98
N PHE A 274 -26.85 -17.22 8.28
CA PHE A 274 -25.69 -16.68 8.99
C PHE A 274 -24.36 -17.27 8.48
N PHE A 275 -24.29 -18.59 8.32
CA PHE A 275 -23.08 -19.28 7.86
C PHE A 275 -22.72 -18.93 6.41
N VAL A 276 -23.69 -18.83 5.51
CA VAL A 276 -23.46 -18.37 4.13
C VAL A 276 -23.00 -16.91 4.10
N PHE A 277 -23.65 -16.02 4.86
CA PHE A 277 -23.25 -14.61 4.94
C PHE A 277 -21.81 -14.45 5.47
N CYS A 278 -21.49 -15.13 6.57
CA CYS A 278 -20.14 -15.15 7.15
C CYS A 278 -19.11 -15.70 6.14
N GLY A 279 -19.48 -16.74 5.39
CA GLY A 279 -18.66 -17.33 4.36
C GLY A 279 -18.32 -16.38 3.21
N LEU A 280 -19.36 -15.80 2.60
CA LEU A 280 -19.22 -14.83 1.51
C LEU A 280 -18.43 -13.58 1.94
N TYR A 281 -18.67 -13.08 3.16
CA TYR A 281 -17.91 -11.96 3.73
C TYR A 281 -16.40 -12.24 3.77
N HIS A 282 -15.98 -13.41 4.29
CA HIS A 282 -14.55 -13.74 4.39
C HIS A 282 -13.92 -14.05 3.01
N ILE A 283 -14.68 -14.60 2.05
CA ILE A 283 -14.23 -14.75 0.65
C ILE A 283 -14.03 -13.37 -0.01
N LEU A 284 -14.92 -12.40 0.24
CA LEU A 284 -14.76 -11.04 -0.25
C LEU A 284 -13.54 -10.35 0.38
N PHE A 285 -13.27 -10.55 1.67
CA PHE A 285 -12.02 -10.10 2.30
C PHE A 285 -10.77 -10.71 1.65
N TYR A 286 -10.80 -12.00 1.30
CA TYR A 286 -9.72 -12.64 0.56
C TYR A 286 -9.51 -12.03 -0.84
N SER A 287 -10.56 -11.62 -1.54
CA SER A 287 -10.45 -11.00 -2.87
C SER A 287 -9.56 -9.74 -2.88
N VAL A 288 -9.61 -8.97 -1.78
CA VAL A 288 -8.78 -7.78 -1.52
C VAL A 288 -7.40 -8.15 -0.97
N ARG A 289 -7.29 -9.27 -0.23
CA ARG A 289 -6.06 -9.73 0.45
C ARG A 289 -5.64 -11.14 0.02
N LYS A 290 -5.34 -11.31 -1.27
CA LYS A 290 -4.95 -12.61 -1.87
C LYS A 290 -3.74 -13.31 -1.20
N SER A 291 -2.88 -12.57 -0.50
CA SER A 291 -1.76 -13.13 0.26
C SER A 291 -2.15 -13.82 1.58
N GLU A 292 -3.35 -13.58 2.10
CA GLU A 292 -3.83 -14.11 3.37
C GLU A 292 -4.91 -15.18 3.13
N THR A 293 -4.51 -16.32 2.56
CA THR A 293 -5.38 -17.43 2.12
C THR A 293 -6.25 -18.05 3.21
N HIS A 294 -5.94 -17.82 4.49
CA HIS A 294 -6.78 -18.26 5.60
C HIS A 294 -8.19 -17.65 5.58
N TYR A 295 -8.37 -16.46 4.98
CA TYR A 295 -9.70 -15.87 4.77
C TYR A 295 -10.56 -16.68 3.78
N LEU A 296 -9.94 -17.19 2.70
CA LEU A 296 -10.62 -18.07 1.73
C LEU A 296 -11.07 -19.37 2.40
N TYR A 297 -10.18 -20.01 3.15
CA TYR A 297 -10.48 -21.28 3.80
C TYR A 297 -11.49 -21.14 4.94
N PHE A 298 -11.44 -20.07 5.73
CA PHE A 298 -12.49 -19.78 6.72
C PHE A 298 -13.84 -19.47 6.06
N GLY A 299 -13.83 -18.73 4.95
CA GLY A 299 -15.03 -18.47 4.17
C GLY A 299 -15.66 -19.74 3.62
N ALA A 300 -14.85 -20.63 3.03
CA ALA A 300 -15.28 -21.95 2.58
C ALA A 300 -15.82 -22.82 3.72
N LEU A 301 -15.16 -22.84 4.89
CA LEU A 301 -15.64 -23.54 6.08
C LEU A 301 -17.03 -23.07 6.52
N CYS A 302 -17.28 -21.76 6.51
CA CYS A 302 -18.59 -21.23 6.86
C CYS A 302 -19.65 -21.62 5.81
N ILE A 303 -19.34 -21.57 4.51
CA ILE A 303 -20.28 -22.05 3.47
C ILE A 303 -20.57 -23.55 3.64
N LEU A 304 -19.55 -24.37 3.91
CA LEU A 304 -19.71 -25.83 4.10
C LEU A 304 -20.47 -26.17 5.39
N ALA A 305 -20.27 -25.41 6.47
CA ALA A 305 -21.13 -25.47 7.66
C ALA A 305 -22.57 -25.11 7.33
N GLY A 306 -22.79 -24.06 6.51
CA GLY A 306 -24.07 -23.72 5.93
C GLY A 306 -24.70 -24.89 5.15
N MET A 307 -23.93 -25.56 4.30
CA MET A 307 -24.36 -26.74 3.54
C MET A 307 -24.70 -27.94 4.43
N GLN A 308 -24.08 -28.09 5.60
CA GLN A 308 -24.48 -29.10 6.58
C GLN A 308 -25.77 -28.70 7.32
N THR A 309 -25.91 -27.44 7.73
CA THR A 309 -27.18 -26.93 8.29
C THR A 309 -28.33 -26.96 7.30
N LEU A 310 -28.05 -26.97 5.99
CA LEU A 310 -29.04 -26.98 4.92
C LEU A 310 -29.94 -28.21 4.88
N GLY A 311 -29.62 -29.30 5.60
CA GLY A 311 -30.25 -30.63 5.51
C GLY A 311 -31.78 -30.70 5.67
N TYR A 312 -32.30 -31.90 5.95
CA TYR A 312 -33.74 -32.20 6.07
C TYR A 312 -34.53 -31.37 7.12
N ARG A 313 -33.85 -30.44 7.80
CA ARG A 313 -34.32 -29.51 8.84
C ARG A 313 -34.58 -28.08 8.33
N THR A 314 -34.39 -27.76 7.04
CA THR A 314 -34.58 -26.39 6.50
C THR A 314 -35.74 -26.25 5.52
N VAL A 315 -36.25 -25.02 5.38
CA VAL A 315 -37.31 -24.68 4.39
C VAL A 315 -36.81 -24.93 2.95
N THR A 316 -35.50 -24.81 2.70
CA THR A 316 -34.92 -25.01 1.35
C THR A 316 -35.24 -26.39 0.79
N TYR A 317 -35.24 -27.43 1.63
CA TYR A 317 -35.56 -28.81 1.24
C TYR A 317 -37.04 -29.03 0.90
N TRP A 318 -37.91 -28.06 1.18
CA TRP A 318 -39.33 -28.12 0.80
C TRP A 318 -39.55 -27.67 -0.65
N PHE A 319 -38.64 -26.85 -1.20
CA PHE A 319 -38.66 -26.42 -2.61
C PHE A 319 -37.99 -27.41 -3.57
N TYR A 320 -37.15 -28.31 -3.05
CA TYR A 320 -36.42 -29.30 -3.86
C TYR A 320 -36.26 -30.61 -3.07
N ASN A 321 -36.98 -31.65 -3.49
CA ASN A 321 -37.04 -32.95 -2.82
C ASN A 321 -36.41 -34.06 -3.69
N ASP A 322 -35.08 -34.10 -3.71
CA ASP A 322 -34.31 -35.19 -4.32
C ASP A 322 -33.41 -35.82 -3.25
N ALA A 323 -33.72 -37.06 -2.85
CA ALA A 323 -33.01 -37.74 -1.78
C ALA A 323 -31.52 -37.97 -2.10
N TRP A 324 -31.18 -38.17 -3.38
CA TRP A 324 -29.81 -38.42 -3.83
C TRP A 324 -28.96 -37.13 -3.74
N LEU A 325 -29.44 -36.01 -4.29
CA LEU A 325 -28.68 -34.75 -4.26
C LEU A 325 -28.51 -34.27 -2.82
N ASN A 326 -29.54 -34.42 -1.99
CA ASN A 326 -29.50 -34.05 -0.58
C ASN A 326 -28.41 -34.83 0.19
N GLN A 327 -28.30 -36.14 -0.04
CA GLN A 327 -27.24 -36.98 0.53
C GLN A 327 -25.85 -36.58 -0.03
N PHE A 328 -25.73 -36.35 -1.34
CA PHE A 328 -24.48 -35.94 -1.97
C PHE A 328 -23.96 -34.60 -1.45
N LEU A 329 -24.84 -33.59 -1.30
CA LEU A 329 -24.49 -32.27 -0.78
C LEU A 329 -24.07 -32.33 0.69
N ASN A 330 -24.75 -33.13 1.52
CA ASN A 330 -24.39 -33.30 2.93
C ASN A 330 -23.03 -34.01 3.09
N GLY A 331 -22.83 -35.14 2.39
CA GLY A 331 -21.56 -35.88 2.41
C GLY A 331 -20.38 -35.06 1.87
N THR A 332 -20.58 -34.35 0.76
CA THR A 332 -19.62 -33.35 0.23
C THR A 332 -19.30 -32.29 1.28
N GLY A 333 -20.33 -31.75 1.94
CA GLY A 333 -20.22 -30.77 3.02
C GLY A 333 -19.32 -31.25 4.14
N ILE A 334 -19.48 -32.49 4.62
CA ILE A 334 -18.68 -33.05 5.72
C ILE A 334 -17.23 -33.31 5.30
N ILE A 335 -17.00 -33.97 4.15
CA ILE A 335 -15.64 -34.31 3.72
C ILE A 335 -14.83 -33.04 3.45
N LEU A 336 -15.37 -32.10 2.64
CA LEU A 336 -14.68 -30.85 2.32
C LEU A 336 -14.49 -29.98 3.56
N PHE A 337 -15.45 -29.95 4.49
CA PHE A 337 -15.28 -29.21 5.74
C PHE A 337 -14.02 -29.68 6.49
N SER A 338 -13.78 -30.99 6.56
CA SER A 338 -12.57 -31.54 7.19
C SER A 338 -11.27 -31.09 6.49
N VAL A 339 -11.25 -31.01 5.15
CA VAL A 339 -10.10 -30.54 4.35
C VAL A 339 -9.84 -29.06 4.57
N PHE A 340 -10.89 -28.23 4.47
CA PHE A 340 -10.75 -26.78 4.66
C PHE A 340 -10.41 -26.41 6.11
N MET A 341 -10.75 -27.24 7.10
CA MET A 341 -10.48 -26.98 8.52
C MET A 341 -8.98 -27.04 8.82
N ILE A 342 -8.29 -28.06 8.32
CA ILE A 342 -6.83 -28.16 8.48
C ILE A 342 -6.09 -27.12 7.62
N LEU A 343 -6.54 -26.85 6.39
CA LEU A 343 -5.96 -25.81 5.54
C LEU A 343 -6.10 -24.41 6.17
N PHE A 344 -7.25 -24.13 6.79
CA PHE A 344 -7.46 -22.93 7.58
C PHE A 344 -6.45 -22.84 8.74
N PHE A 345 -6.39 -23.84 9.63
CA PHE A 345 -5.48 -23.76 10.78
C PHE A 345 -4.02 -23.66 10.36
N HIS A 346 -3.62 -24.40 9.33
CA HIS A 346 -2.26 -24.36 8.81
C HIS A 346 -1.85 -22.94 8.37
N THR A 347 -2.65 -22.32 7.49
CA THR A 347 -2.38 -20.99 6.95
C THR A 347 -2.63 -19.86 7.95
N PHE A 348 -3.59 -20.04 8.86
CA PHE A 348 -3.81 -19.14 9.98
C PHE A 348 -2.59 -19.13 10.91
N PHE A 349 -2.14 -20.27 11.41
CA PHE A 349 -0.99 -20.31 12.32
C PHE A 349 0.37 -20.10 11.64
N ARG A 350 0.43 -20.09 10.30
CA ARG A 350 1.67 -20.05 9.49
C ARG A 350 2.68 -21.10 9.97
N SER A 351 2.19 -22.32 10.19
CA SER A 351 3.05 -23.46 10.49
C SER A 351 3.91 -23.78 9.26
N SER A 352 5.09 -24.37 9.46
CA SER A 352 5.69 -25.18 8.39
C SER A 352 4.80 -26.42 8.16
N PHE A 353 4.66 -26.83 6.90
CA PHE A 353 4.01 -28.11 6.56
C PHE A 353 4.99 -29.23 6.91
N SER A 354 4.81 -29.85 8.08
CA SER A 354 5.46 -31.14 8.37
C SER A 354 4.88 -32.21 7.43
N THR A 355 5.64 -33.28 7.17
CA THR A 355 5.19 -34.43 6.36
C THR A 355 3.83 -34.96 6.85
N LEU A 356 3.63 -34.99 8.17
CA LEU A 356 2.39 -35.40 8.82
C LEU A 356 1.20 -34.48 8.45
N SER A 357 1.39 -33.15 8.47
CA SER A 357 0.33 -32.22 8.07
C SER A 357 0.00 -32.28 6.57
N LYS A 358 0.93 -32.69 5.69
CA LYS A 358 0.63 -32.96 4.28
C LYS A 358 -0.24 -34.20 4.12
N LEU A 359 0.02 -35.26 4.89
CA LEU A 359 -0.79 -36.48 4.91
C LEU A 359 -2.26 -36.18 5.26
N PHE A 360 -2.49 -35.34 6.28
CA PHE A 360 -3.82 -34.93 6.71
C PHE A 360 -4.56 -34.00 5.72
N VAL A 361 -3.91 -33.49 4.67
CA VAL A 361 -4.58 -32.82 3.55
C VAL A 361 -4.78 -33.79 2.38
N LEU A 362 -3.77 -34.61 2.09
CA LEU A 362 -3.78 -35.55 0.98
C LEU A 362 -4.81 -36.68 1.17
N LEU A 363 -4.83 -37.32 2.34
CA LEU A 363 -5.70 -38.47 2.62
C LEU A 363 -7.20 -38.11 2.53
N PRO A 364 -7.68 -37.00 3.13
CA PRO A 364 -9.10 -36.62 3.01
C PRO A 364 -9.45 -36.07 1.63
N SER A 365 -8.49 -35.46 0.91
CA SER A 365 -8.68 -35.09 -0.49
C SER A 365 -8.82 -36.34 -1.38
N LEU A 366 -8.04 -37.40 -1.12
CA LEU A 366 -8.17 -38.69 -1.81
C LEU A 366 -9.51 -39.37 -1.46
N ILE A 367 -9.94 -39.33 -0.19
CA ILE A 367 -11.27 -39.78 0.24
C ILE A 367 -12.38 -39.03 -0.50
N TYR A 368 -12.25 -37.71 -0.70
CA TYR A 368 -13.20 -36.93 -1.48
C TYR A 368 -13.23 -37.34 -2.96
N VAL A 369 -12.06 -37.57 -3.57
CA VAL A 369 -11.98 -38.09 -4.96
C VAL A 369 -12.62 -39.48 -5.06
N CYS A 370 -12.35 -40.38 -4.12
CA CYS A 370 -13.01 -41.69 -4.04
C CYS A 370 -14.53 -41.57 -3.83
N PHE A 371 -14.99 -40.61 -3.02
CA PHE A 371 -16.42 -40.32 -2.82
C PHE A 371 -17.08 -39.87 -4.13
N VAL A 372 -16.52 -38.86 -4.81
CA VAL A 372 -17.04 -38.39 -6.12
C VAL A 372 -17.03 -39.53 -7.15
N ILE A 373 -15.96 -40.34 -7.20
CA ILE A 373 -15.88 -41.50 -8.09
C ILE A 373 -16.95 -42.56 -7.74
N SER A 374 -17.21 -42.83 -6.47
CA SER A 374 -18.27 -43.77 -6.06
C SER A 374 -19.68 -43.32 -6.43
N PHE A 375 -19.88 -42.04 -6.77
CA PHE A 375 -21.14 -41.50 -7.25
C PHE A 375 -21.27 -41.50 -8.78
N LEU A 376 -20.19 -41.76 -9.54
CA LEU A 376 -20.23 -41.83 -11.01
C LEU A 376 -21.09 -42.99 -11.56
N PRO A 377 -21.04 -44.24 -11.04
CA PRO A 377 -21.85 -45.36 -11.55
C PRO A 377 -23.36 -45.20 -11.33
N ILE A 378 -23.76 -44.28 -10.45
CA ILE A 378 -25.18 -43.97 -10.19
C ILE A 378 -25.86 -43.44 -11.45
N ILE A 379 -25.11 -42.72 -12.29
CA ILE A 379 -25.59 -42.15 -13.57
C ILE A 379 -25.95 -43.25 -14.59
N SER A 380 -25.40 -44.46 -14.48
CA SER A 380 -25.60 -45.54 -15.46
C SER A 380 -26.50 -46.70 -15.00
N GLU A 381 -26.55 -47.06 -13.71
CA GLU A 381 -27.17 -48.33 -13.27
C GLU A 381 -28.33 -48.23 -12.25
N LYS A 382 -28.78 -47.03 -11.84
CA LYS A 382 -29.86 -46.85 -10.83
C LYS A 382 -29.66 -47.63 -9.50
N ARG A 383 -28.42 -47.95 -9.13
CA ARG A 383 -28.06 -48.54 -7.83
C ARG A 383 -27.77 -47.46 -6.76
N GLU A 384 -28.53 -46.36 -6.80
CA GLU A 384 -28.35 -45.14 -5.98
C GLU A 384 -28.05 -45.45 -4.51
N TYR A 385 -28.89 -46.31 -3.91
CA TYR A 385 -28.86 -46.66 -2.49
C TYR A 385 -27.65 -47.48 -2.04
N PHE A 386 -27.08 -48.31 -2.91
CA PHE A 386 -25.92 -49.16 -2.58
C PHE A 386 -24.66 -48.29 -2.34
N TYR A 387 -24.44 -47.30 -3.19
CA TYR A 387 -23.30 -46.39 -3.07
C TYR A 387 -23.45 -45.40 -1.90
N ILE A 388 -24.68 -44.98 -1.59
CA ILE A 388 -24.99 -44.20 -0.39
C ILE A 388 -24.63 -44.99 0.88
N GLY A 389 -25.07 -46.26 0.99
CA GLY A 389 -24.69 -47.13 2.10
C GLY A 389 -23.17 -47.34 2.24
N LEU A 390 -22.46 -47.49 1.12
CA LEU A 390 -21.00 -47.61 1.10
C LEU A 390 -20.29 -46.37 1.65
N PHE A 391 -20.79 -45.16 1.34
CA PHE A 391 -20.29 -43.90 1.87
C PHE A 391 -20.47 -43.80 3.40
N TRP A 392 -21.71 -43.98 3.88
CA TRP A 392 -22.04 -43.86 5.31
C TRP A 392 -21.25 -44.88 6.16
N LYS A 393 -21.06 -46.10 5.66
CA LYS A 393 -20.34 -47.17 6.37
C LYS A 393 -18.82 -46.98 6.42
N ASN A 394 -18.19 -46.45 5.36
CA ASN A 394 -16.72 -46.49 5.22
C ASN A 394 -16.04 -45.12 5.17
N LEU A 395 -16.64 -44.11 4.53
CA LEU A 395 -15.96 -42.83 4.25
C LEU A 395 -16.26 -41.77 5.30
N LEU A 396 -17.48 -41.76 5.86
CA LEU A 396 -17.85 -40.83 6.93
C LEU A 396 -16.98 -40.98 8.20
N PRO A 397 -16.66 -42.19 8.72
CA PRO A 397 -15.78 -42.33 9.88
C PRO A 397 -14.39 -41.69 9.66
N LEU A 398 -13.84 -41.81 8.45
CA LEU A 398 -12.54 -41.22 8.10
C LEU A 398 -12.60 -39.67 8.07
N ALA A 399 -13.70 -39.10 7.56
CA ALA A 399 -13.92 -37.66 7.61
C ALA A 399 -14.06 -37.14 9.05
N ILE A 400 -14.78 -37.87 9.92
CA ILE A 400 -14.92 -37.55 11.35
C ILE A 400 -13.55 -37.58 12.05
N VAL A 401 -12.75 -38.63 11.84
CA VAL A 401 -11.37 -38.72 12.38
C VAL A 401 -10.54 -37.52 11.92
N ASN A 402 -10.65 -37.10 10.67
CA ASN A 402 -9.92 -35.93 10.16
C ASN A 402 -10.39 -34.60 10.79
N ILE A 403 -11.69 -34.45 11.11
CA ILE A 403 -12.19 -33.29 11.87
C ILE A 403 -11.58 -33.27 13.27
N PHE A 404 -11.54 -34.40 13.98
CA PHE A 404 -10.90 -34.47 15.31
C PHE A 404 -9.40 -34.16 15.24
N VAL A 405 -8.67 -34.69 14.25
CA VAL A 405 -7.25 -34.35 14.01
C VAL A 405 -7.08 -32.86 13.75
N SER A 406 -7.96 -32.24 12.96
CA SER A 406 -7.95 -30.80 12.67
C SER A 406 -8.18 -29.94 13.91
N ILE A 407 -9.11 -30.35 14.79
CA ILE A 407 -9.38 -29.71 16.09
C ILE A 407 -8.16 -29.82 17.00
N ILE A 408 -7.57 -31.03 17.15
CA ILE A 408 -6.37 -31.26 17.96
C ILE A 408 -5.19 -30.42 17.46
N TYR A 409 -4.99 -30.36 16.13
CA TYR A 409 -3.94 -29.55 15.50
C TYR A 409 -4.14 -28.04 15.77
N GLY A 410 -5.36 -27.53 15.60
CA GLY A 410 -5.70 -26.14 15.90
C GLY A 410 -5.54 -25.79 17.39
N PHE A 411 -5.91 -26.71 18.28
CA PHE A 411 -5.76 -26.56 19.73
C PHE A 411 -4.27 -26.54 20.15
N TYR A 412 -3.45 -27.47 19.64
CA TYR A 412 -2.00 -27.49 19.88
C TYR A 412 -1.33 -26.16 19.48
N HIS A 413 -1.65 -25.64 18.28
CA HIS A 413 -1.10 -24.35 17.84
C HIS A 413 -1.65 -23.16 18.64
N THR A 414 -2.88 -23.23 19.14
CA THR A 414 -3.46 -22.24 20.06
C THR A 414 -2.68 -22.18 21.37
N LEU A 415 -2.41 -23.34 22.01
CA LEU A 415 -1.56 -23.42 23.21
C LEU A 415 -0.13 -22.91 22.95
N ARG A 416 0.44 -23.19 21.77
CA ARG A 416 1.78 -22.68 21.38
C ARG A 416 1.78 -21.16 21.20
N ASN A 417 0.70 -20.56 20.69
CA ASN A 417 0.55 -19.11 20.57
C ASN A 417 0.31 -18.44 21.93
N LEU A 418 -0.39 -19.09 22.86
CA LEU A 418 -0.53 -18.62 24.24
C LEU A 418 0.82 -18.53 24.95
N LYS A 419 1.70 -19.53 24.80
CA LYS A 419 3.10 -19.47 25.28
C LYS A 419 3.92 -18.32 24.67
N ARG A 420 3.49 -17.77 23.54
CA ARG A 420 4.06 -16.59 22.86
C ARG A 420 3.31 -15.28 23.19
N ASN A 421 2.44 -15.30 24.20
CA ASN A 421 1.58 -14.21 24.67
C ASN A 421 0.75 -13.50 23.56
N LYS A 422 0.37 -14.25 22.52
CA LYS A 422 -0.44 -13.76 21.40
C LYS A 422 -1.92 -13.65 21.80
N SER A 423 -2.51 -12.47 21.67
CA SER A 423 -3.90 -12.19 22.03
C SER A 423 -4.92 -13.06 21.29
N GLU A 424 -4.65 -13.36 20.02
CA GLU A 424 -5.49 -14.21 19.17
C GLU A 424 -5.64 -15.64 19.71
N GLY A 425 -4.67 -16.13 20.50
CA GLY A 425 -4.70 -17.45 21.14
C GLY A 425 -5.63 -17.52 22.36
N LYS A 426 -5.86 -16.40 23.07
CA LYS A 426 -6.76 -16.37 24.24
C LYS A 426 -8.21 -16.56 23.83
N VAL A 427 -8.63 -15.89 22.75
CA VAL A 427 -9.97 -16.02 22.16
C VAL A 427 -10.22 -17.44 21.65
N LEU A 428 -9.27 -17.99 20.88
CA LEU A 428 -9.40 -19.34 20.33
C LEU A 428 -9.49 -20.40 21.42
N LEU A 429 -8.75 -20.26 22.54
CA LEU A 429 -8.84 -21.19 23.67
C LEU A 429 -10.26 -21.25 24.26
N VAL A 430 -10.90 -20.09 24.43
CA VAL A 430 -12.31 -20.04 24.90
C VAL A 430 -13.23 -20.72 23.91
N GLY A 431 -13.04 -20.49 22.59
CA GLY A 431 -13.77 -21.19 21.55
C GLY A 431 -13.60 -22.72 21.59
N PHE A 432 -12.36 -23.21 21.73
CA PHE A 432 -12.10 -24.65 21.85
C PHE A 432 -12.70 -25.26 23.12
N ALA A 433 -12.73 -24.52 24.23
CA ALA A 433 -13.38 -24.97 25.47
C ALA A 433 -14.91 -25.09 25.31
N ILE A 434 -15.54 -24.11 24.67
CA ILE A 434 -16.97 -24.14 24.32
C ILE A 434 -17.28 -25.32 23.38
N LEU A 435 -16.46 -25.52 22.33
CA LEU A 435 -16.60 -26.64 21.41
C LEU A 435 -16.52 -27.97 22.15
N LEU A 436 -15.49 -28.18 22.99
CA LEU A 436 -15.30 -29.40 23.76
C LEU A 436 -16.49 -29.67 24.70
N PHE A 437 -16.96 -28.66 25.43
CA PHE A 437 -18.14 -28.78 26.28
C PHE A 437 -19.38 -29.18 25.48
N SER A 438 -19.62 -28.54 24.34
CA SER A 438 -20.80 -28.83 23.50
C SER A 438 -20.76 -30.23 22.86
N LEU A 439 -19.57 -30.73 22.51
CA LEU A 439 -19.36 -32.08 22.01
C LEU A 439 -19.59 -33.13 23.12
N LEU A 440 -19.09 -32.88 24.33
CA LEU A 440 -19.33 -33.76 25.49
C LEU A 440 -20.80 -33.79 25.87
N HIS A 441 -21.47 -32.63 25.93
CA HIS A 441 -22.91 -32.55 26.17
C HIS A 441 -23.70 -33.30 25.09
N GLY A 442 -23.35 -33.11 23.81
CA GLY A 442 -23.97 -33.82 22.69
C GLY A 442 -23.79 -35.34 22.78
N PHE A 443 -22.61 -35.81 23.20
CA PHE A 443 -22.33 -37.23 23.44
C PHE A 443 -23.18 -37.81 24.59
N PHE A 444 -23.25 -37.13 25.74
CA PHE A 444 -24.06 -37.60 26.87
C PHE A 444 -25.57 -37.53 26.59
N SER A 445 -26.04 -36.54 25.82
CA SER A 445 -27.41 -36.44 25.30
C SER A 445 -27.72 -37.61 24.35
N TYR A 446 -26.85 -37.90 23.39
CA TYR A 446 -26.99 -39.04 22.47
C TYR A 446 -27.01 -40.40 23.19
N MET A 447 -26.22 -40.55 24.26
CA MET A 447 -26.20 -41.76 25.09
C MET A 447 -27.38 -41.85 26.08
N GLY A 448 -28.33 -40.90 26.06
CA GLY A 448 -29.52 -40.91 26.91
C GLY A 448 -29.28 -40.52 28.38
N TYR A 449 -28.08 -40.09 28.75
CA TYR A 449 -27.77 -39.61 30.11
C TYR A 449 -28.29 -38.20 30.38
N ILE A 450 -28.55 -37.41 29.33
CA ILE A 450 -29.06 -36.04 29.45
C ILE A 450 -30.36 -35.90 28.63
N ASN A 451 -31.47 -35.73 29.34
CA ASN A 451 -32.80 -35.51 28.76
C ASN A 451 -33.01 -34.05 28.31
N GLN A 452 -32.09 -33.53 27.50
CA GLN A 452 -32.13 -32.20 26.89
C GLN A 452 -31.56 -32.24 25.47
N ASN A 453 -31.99 -31.31 24.63
CA ASN A 453 -31.49 -31.16 23.26
C ASN A 453 -29.97 -30.89 23.25
N SER A 454 -29.27 -31.43 22.24
CA SER A 454 -27.82 -31.25 22.11
C SER A 454 -27.44 -29.80 21.79
N PHE A 455 -26.60 -29.17 22.65
CA PHE A 455 -26.02 -27.85 22.41
C PHE A 455 -24.90 -27.84 21.34
N MET A 456 -24.66 -28.93 20.61
CA MET A 456 -23.54 -29.07 19.67
C MET A 456 -23.57 -28.02 18.55
N GLU A 457 -24.73 -27.78 17.92
CA GLU A 457 -24.89 -26.76 16.86
C GLU A 457 -24.52 -25.35 17.37
N PHE A 458 -24.93 -25.05 18.61
CA PHE A 458 -24.66 -23.75 19.25
C PHE A 458 -23.20 -23.58 19.67
N GLY A 459 -22.59 -24.61 20.27
CA GLY A 459 -21.17 -24.56 20.64
C GLY A 459 -20.26 -24.46 19.42
N PHE A 460 -20.65 -25.11 18.32
CA PHE A 460 -19.97 -24.98 17.03
C PHE A 460 -20.12 -23.58 16.41
N LEU A 461 -21.31 -22.97 16.49
CA LEU A 461 -21.53 -21.57 16.09
C LEU A 461 -20.61 -20.62 16.88
N LEU A 462 -20.60 -20.72 18.21
CA LEU A 462 -19.72 -19.92 19.08
C LEU A 462 -18.23 -20.16 18.80
N PHE A 463 -17.84 -21.39 18.46
CA PHE A 463 -16.48 -21.70 18.06
C PHE A 463 -16.08 -20.99 16.75
N LEU A 464 -16.94 -20.99 15.72
CA LEU A 464 -16.70 -20.23 14.49
C LEU A 464 -16.66 -18.71 14.74
N PHE A 465 -17.50 -18.19 15.64
CA PHE A 465 -17.40 -16.80 16.11
C PHE A 465 -16.05 -16.49 16.77
N SER A 466 -15.50 -17.41 17.57
CA SER A 466 -14.17 -17.24 18.17
C SER A 466 -13.07 -17.13 17.11
N ILE A 467 -13.19 -17.88 16.00
CA ILE A 467 -12.26 -17.82 14.87
C ILE A 467 -12.40 -16.49 14.13
N ALA A 468 -13.63 -16.06 13.81
CA ALA A 468 -13.89 -14.77 13.16
C ALA A 468 -13.37 -13.58 14.00
N PHE A 469 -13.57 -13.63 15.33
CA PHE A 469 -13.07 -12.60 16.23
C PHE A 469 -11.53 -12.63 16.34
N SER A 470 -10.93 -13.82 16.35
CA SER A 470 -9.46 -14.00 16.32
C SER A 470 -8.83 -13.45 15.03
N LEU A 471 -9.48 -13.65 13.88
CA LEU A 471 -9.13 -13.03 12.60
C LEU A 471 -9.22 -11.49 12.68
N SER A 472 -10.29 -10.94 13.27
CA SER A 472 -10.46 -9.50 13.46
C SER A 472 -9.38 -8.86 14.34
N ILE A 473 -8.97 -9.51 15.43
CA ILE A 473 -7.86 -9.04 16.29
C ILE A 473 -6.56 -8.98 15.48
N ARG A 474 -6.25 -10.06 14.75
CA ARG A 474 -5.05 -10.14 13.91
C ARG A 474 -5.06 -9.09 12.81
N PHE A 475 -6.20 -8.85 12.16
CA PHE A 475 -6.36 -7.78 11.17
C PHE A 475 -6.00 -6.42 11.77
N SER A 476 -6.56 -6.11 12.95
CA SER A 476 -6.30 -4.84 13.65
C SER A 476 -4.81 -4.66 13.97
N GLN A 477 -4.15 -5.70 14.47
CA GLN A 477 -2.72 -5.66 14.81
C GLN A 477 -1.82 -5.47 13.59
N ILE A 478 -2.10 -6.18 12.50
CA ILE A 478 -1.36 -6.03 11.24
C ILE A 478 -1.53 -4.59 10.72
N HIS A 479 -2.76 -4.07 10.70
CA HIS A 479 -3.04 -2.73 10.22
C HIS A 479 -2.33 -1.65 11.06
N SER A 480 -2.46 -1.69 12.40
CA SER A 480 -1.76 -0.74 13.28
C SER A 480 -0.24 -0.79 13.14
N LYS A 481 0.35 -1.98 12.92
CA LYS A 481 1.80 -2.10 12.67
C LYS A 481 2.20 -1.54 11.31
N THR A 482 1.37 -1.71 10.28
CA THR A 482 1.61 -1.13 8.95
C THR A 482 1.53 0.40 8.97
N GLU A 483 0.53 0.98 9.67
CA GLU A 483 0.43 2.44 9.86
C GLU A 483 1.68 3.00 10.55
N LEU A 484 2.08 2.42 11.69
CA LEU A 484 3.27 2.85 12.43
C LEU A 484 4.55 2.78 11.59
N LEU A 485 4.72 1.73 10.78
CA LEU A 485 5.90 1.59 9.92
C LEU A 485 5.89 2.60 8.76
N ASN A 486 4.72 2.92 8.20
CA ASN A 486 4.58 3.95 7.17
C ASN A 486 4.91 5.35 7.73
N GLU A 487 4.47 5.65 8.94
CA GLU A 487 4.81 6.90 9.64
C GLU A 487 6.34 7.01 9.88
N GLN A 488 6.97 5.94 10.35
CA GLN A 488 8.44 5.88 10.51
C GLN A 488 9.19 6.08 9.19
N LEU A 489 8.72 5.46 8.10
CA LEU A 489 9.29 5.65 6.76
C LEU A 489 9.12 7.09 6.25
N TYR A 490 7.97 7.71 6.50
CA TYR A 490 7.74 9.11 6.13
C TYR A 490 8.71 10.05 6.86
N ASN A 491 8.80 9.92 8.19
CA ASN A 491 9.68 10.73 9.03
C ASN A 491 11.16 10.56 8.63
N LYS A 492 11.59 9.34 8.31
CA LYS A 492 12.95 9.07 7.82
C LYS A 492 13.23 9.65 6.43
N ASN A 493 12.26 9.65 5.52
CA ASN A 493 12.39 10.32 4.22
C ASN A 493 12.48 11.84 4.35
N GLU A 494 11.74 12.44 5.30
CA GLU A 494 11.83 13.88 5.59
C GLU A 494 13.20 14.26 6.18
N GLU A 495 13.71 13.46 7.12
CA GLU A 495 15.05 13.59 7.69
C GLU A 495 16.15 13.51 6.62
N LEU A 496 16.10 12.49 5.75
CA LEU A 496 17.02 12.36 4.61
C LEU A 496 16.94 13.55 3.64
N THR A 497 15.73 14.07 3.38
CA THR A 497 15.55 15.24 2.52
C THR A 497 16.17 16.50 3.12
N LYS A 498 16.04 16.69 4.44
CA LYS A 498 16.67 17.81 5.19
C LYS A 498 18.20 17.70 5.20
N LEU A 499 18.73 16.49 5.38
CA LEU A 499 20.17 16.20 5.28
C LEU A 499 20.70 16.48 3.87
N TYR A 500 20.06 15.93 2.84
CA TYR A 500 20.44 16.15 1.43
C TYR A 500 20.44 17.65 1.05
N THR A 501 19.38 18.38 1.43
CA THR A 501 19.29 19.84 1.22
C THR A 501 20.40 20.60 1.96
N SER A 502 20.85 20.07 3.11
CA SER A 502 21.95 20.68 3.87
C SER A 502 23.31 20.41 3.24
N TYR A 503 23.57 19.18 2.78
CA TYR A 503 24.82 18.83 2.07
C TYR A 503 24.95 19.51 0.70
N ALA A 504 23.84 19.70 -0.02
CA ALA A 504 23.81 20.41 -1.31
C ALA A 504 24.21 21.90 -1.23
N ARG A 505 24.41 22.46 -0.02
CA ARG A 505 24.99 23.81 0.17
C ARG A 505 26.53 23.82 0.14
N PHE A 506 27.17 22.66 0.23
CA PHE A 506 28.63 22.50 0.25
C PHE A 506 29.19 21.93 -1.07
N VAL A 507 28.35 21.33 -1.92
CA VAL A 507 28.72 20.85 -3.25
C VAL A 507 27.70 21.40 -4.27
N PRO A 508 28.10 22.32 -5.16
CA PRO A 508 27.22 22.84 -6.20
C PRO A 508 26.65 21.72 -7.09
N ARG A 509 25.37 21.78 -7.45
CA ARG A 509 24.76 20.81 -8.37
C ARG A 509 25.32 20.94 -9.78
N GLU A 510 25.72 22.16 -10.11
CA GLU A 510 26.33 22.57 -11.35
C GLU A 510 27.71 21.91 -11.52
N PHE A 511 28.48 21.71 -10.44
CA PHE A 511 29.71 20.92 -10.46
C PHE A 511 29.42 19.44 -10.81
N LEU A 512 28.42 18.80 -10.18
CA LEU A 512 28.04 17.42 -10.48
C LEU A 512 27.57 17.25 -11.93
N ASN A 513 26.69 18.15 -12.40
CA ASN A 513 26.24 18.20 -13.78
C ASN A 513 27.42 18.40 -14.75
N ASN A 514 28.39 19.24 -14.38
CA ASN A 514 29.58 19.47 -15.19
C ASN A 514 30.51 18.26 -15.26
N LEU A 515 30.66 17.52 -14.15
CA LEU A 515 31.39 16.26 -14.05
C LEU A 515 30.66 15.08 -14.74
N GLY A 516 29.43 15.28 -15.23
CA GLY A 516 28.62 14.24 -15.88
C GLY A 516 28.00 13.24 -14.91
N LYS A 517 27.77 13.64 -13.65
CA LYS A 517 27.25 12.81 -12.55
C LYS A 517 25.84 13.24 -12.16
N HIS A 518 24.95 12.29 -11.88
CA HIS A 518 23.55 12.59 -11.50
C HIS A 518 23.35 12.69 -9.99
N SER A 519 24.21 12.02 -9.22
CA SER A 519 24.22 12.02 -7.76
C SER A 519 25.63 12.23 -7.23
N ILE A 520 25.73 12.78 -6.01
CA ILE A 520 26.98 12.79 -5.23
C ILE A 520 27.48 11.35 -4.93
N LEU A 521 26.57 10.36 -4.96
CA LEU A 521 26.90 8.95 -4.79
C LEU A 521 27.63 8.34 -6.00
N ASP A 522 27.59 9.01 -7.17
CA ASP A 522 28.25 8.55 -8.39
C ASP A 522 29.68 9.11 -8.52
N VAL A 523 30.10 9.95 -7.56
CA VAL A 523 31.39 10.66 -7.54
C VAL A 523 32.43 9.83 -6.80
N SER A 524 33.52 9.54 -7.50
CA SER A 524 34.71 8.83 -7.00
C SER A 524 35.92 9.75 -7.03
N LEU A 525 36.90 9.49 -6.15
CA LEU A 525 38.18 10.21 -6.14
C LEU A 525 38.90 10.04 -7.48
N GLY A 526 39.33 11.15 -8.09
CA GLY A 526 40.00 11.16 -9.39
C GLY A 526 39.06 11.20 -10.60
N ASP A 527 37.74 11.24 -10.41
CA ASP A 527 36.81 11.62 -11.47
C ASP A 527 37.22 13.00 -12.03
N GLN A 528 37.38 13.11 -13.35
CA GLN A 528 37.74 14.35 -14.02
C GLN A 528 37.17 14.47 -15.44
N ILE A 529 36.96 15.70 -15.90
CA ILE A 529 36.53 16.03 -17.26
C ILE A 529 37.16 17.35 -17.73
N GLU A 530 37.63 17.39 -18.99
CA GLU A 530 38.06 18.63 -19.64
C GLU A 530 36.84 19.37 -20.24
N LYS A 531 36.73 20.67 -19.97
CA LYS A 531 35.76 21.58 -20.62
C LYS A 531 36.40 22.90 -21.00
N GLU A 532 35.83 23.59 -21.99
CA GLU A 532 36.05 25.02 -22.19
C GLU A 532 34.94 25.81 -21.51
N MET A 533 35.31 26.77 -20.66
CA MET A 533 34.37 27.60 -19.88
C MET A 533 34.98 28.99 -19.68
N SER A 534 34.14 29.98 -19.35
CA SER A 534 34.63 31.24 -18.78
C SER A 534 34.85 31.10 -17.29
N VAL A 535 36.06 31.42 -16.83
CA VAL A 535 36.34 31.68 -15.41
C VAL A 535 36.16 33.17 -15.16
N MET A 536 35.54 33.51 -14.03
CA MET A 536 35.48 34.86 -13.48
C MET A 536 36.13 34.84 -12.09
N PHE A 537 37.03 35.79 -11.85
CA PHE A 537 37.45 36.18 -10.51
C PHE A 537 36.89 37.56 -10.20
N SER A 538 36.37 37.74 -8.99
CA SER A 538 36.02 39.06 -8.45
C SER A 538 36.58 39.22 -7.05
N ASP A 539 37.10 40.40 -6.72
CA ASP A 539 37.75 40.68 -5.42
C ASP A 539 37.37 42.07 -4.88
N ILE A 540 37.30 42.25 -3.55
CA ILE A 540 36.91 43.53 -2.95
C ILE A 540 38.14 44.44 -2.74
N ARG A 541 38.07 45.66 -3.29
CA ARG A 541 39.16 46.63 -3.17
C ARG A 541 39.38 47.08 -1.73
N SER A 542 40.66 47.05 -1.34
CA SER A 542 41.13 47.42 0.00
C SER A 542 40.39 46.65 1.11
N PHE A 543 40.01 45.39 0.86
CA PHE A 543 39.33 44.56 1.85
C PHE A 543 40.11 44.39 3.16
N THR A 544 41.44 44.26 3.11
CA THR A 544 42.29 44.22 4.32
C THR A 544 42.08 45.47 5.19
N GLU A 545 42.23 46.67 4.60
CA GLU A 545 42.03 47.96 5.29
C GLU A 545 40.58 48.20 5.77
N LEU A 546 39.61 47.50 5.16
CA LEU A 546 38.20 47.52 5.54
C LEU A 546 37.91 46.55 6.70
N SER A 547 38.49 45.35 6.66
CA SER A 547 38.31 44.29 7.66
C SER A 547 39.06 44.56 8.96
N GLU A 548 40.21 45.24 8.91
CA GLU A 548 40.93 45.74 10.11
C GLU A 548 40.09 46.70 10.97
N LYS A 549 39.03 47.28 10.41
CA LYS A 549 38.09 48.20 11.08
C LYS A 549 36.81 47.50 11.56
N MET A 550 36.73 46.18 11.43
CA MET A 550 35.58 45.36 11.81
C MET A 550 35.95 44.34 12.88
N THR A 551 35.02 44.01 13.77
CA THR A 551 35.14 42.79 14.56
C THR A 551 35.03 41.55 13.67
N PRO A 552 35.51 40.36 14.11
CA PRO A 552 35.38 39.14 13.33
C PRO A 552 33.93 38.81 12.95
N GLU A 553 32.97 39.05 13.85
CA GLU A 553 31.54 38.84 13.58
C GLU A 553 31.00 39.81 12.52
N GLU A 554 31.33 41.11 12.62
CA GLU A 554 30.96 42.10 11.60
C GLU A 554 31.56 41.78 10.23
N ASN A 555 32.81 41.30 10.19
CA ASN A 555 33.47 40.91 8.95
C ASN A 555 32.79 39.67 8.33
N PHE A 556 32.50 38.63 9.11
CA PHE A 556 31.72 37.47 8.65
C PHE A 556 30.33 37.86 8.15
N ASN A 557 29.64 38.75 8.87
CA ASN A 557 28.33 39.26 8.46
C ASN A 557 28.43 40.11 7.19
N PHE A 558 29.50 40.92 7.02
CA PHE A 558 29.75 41.70 5.82
C PHE A 558 30.00 40.82 4.60
N ILE A 559 30.90 39.83 4.68
CA ILE A 559 31.18 38.88 3.59
C ILE A 559 29.90 38.15 3.20
N ASN A 560 29.20 37.52 4.15
CA ASN A 560 27.94 36.82 3.87
C ASN A 560 26.88 37.73 3.24
N SER A 561 26.79 39.00 3.67
CA SER A 561 25.88 40.01 3.12
C SER A 561 26.26 40.38 1.68
N TYR A 562 27.54 40.53 1.36
CA TYR A 562 28.05 40.76 0.01
C TYR A 562 27.79 39.55 -0.91
N LEU A 563 28.21 38.35 -0.51
CA LEU A 563 28.07 37.12 -1.30
C LEU A 563 26.59 36.78 -1.57
N LYS A 564 25.69 36.99 -0.60
CA LYS A 564 24.24 36.82 -0.76
C LYS A 564 23.63 37.71 -1.86
N ARG A 565 24.29 38.81 -2.22
CA ARG A 565 23.85 39.73 -3.29
C ARG A 565 24.47 39.40 -4.64
N MET A 566 25.73 38.97 -4.67
CA MET A 566 26.42 38.66 -5.93
C MET A 566 26.12 37.26 -6.48
N ASN A 567 25.93 36.25 -5.61
CA ASN A 567 25.64 34.88 -6.07
C ASN A 567 24.35 34.77 -6.92
N PRO A 568 23.22 35.42 -6.60
CA PRO A 568 22.02 35.38 -7.45
C PRO A 568 22.25 35.94 -8.87
N ILE A 569 23.11 36.95 -9.03
CA ILE A 569 23.45 37.54 -10.33
C ILE A 569 24.26 36.54 -11.16
N ILE A 570 25.28 35.93 -10.56
CA ILE A 570 26.08 34.87 -11.21
C ILE A 570 25.16 33.72 -11.67
N GLN A 571 24.22 33.31 -10.82
CA GLN A 571 23.24 32.25 -11.13
C GLN A 571 22.23 32.64 -12.20
N SER A 572 21.75 33.89 -12.26
CA SER A 572 20.79 34.32 -13.29
C SER A 572 21.40 34.32 -14.70
N HIS A 573 22.72 34.45 -14.80
CA HIS A 573 23.49 34.32 -16.04
C HIS A 573 24.05 32.90 -16.26
N SER A 574 23.44 31.85 -15.68
CA SER A 574 23.89 30.45 -15.83
C SER A 574 25.35 30.18 -15.40
N GLY A 575 25.90 31.01 -14.52
CA GLY A 575 27.14 30.74 -13.82
C GLY A 575 26.91 30.07 -12.46
N TYR A 576 27.97 29.51 -11.89
CA TYR A 576 27.97 29.08 -10.49
C TYR A 576 29.30 29.42 -9.82
N ILE A 577 29.28 29.58 -8.51
CA ILE A 577 30.48 29.79 -7.70
C ILE A 577 31.13 28.43 -7.44
N ASP A 578 32.39 28.30 -7.82
CA ASP A 578 33.22 27.11 -7.54
C ASP A 578 33.70 27.16 -6.09
N LYS A 579 34.32 28.29 -5.70
CA LYS A 579 34.72 28.56 -4.32
C LYS A 579 34.81 30.06 -4.00
N TYR A 580 34.71 30.36 -2.71
CA TYR A 580 35.01 31.67 -2.14
C TYR A 580 36.49 31.71 -1.73
N LEU A 581 37.14 32.84 -1.96
CA LEU A 581 38.58 33.05 -1.75
C LEU A 581 38.77 34.22 -0.78
N GLY A 582 38.36 34.02 0.48
CA GLY A 582 38.22 35.11 1.45
C GLY A 582 37.01 35.96 1.12
N ASP A 583 37.25 37.22 0.72
CA ASP A 583 36.25 38.13 0.17
C ASP A 583 36.06 37.98 -1.35
N GLY A 584 36.98 37.30 -2.03
CA GLY A 584 36.91 37.02 -3.46
C GLY A 584 35.93 35.90 -3.85
N ILE A 585 35.46 35.94 -5.10
CA ILE A 585 34.59 34.96 -5.73
C ILE A 585 35.30 34.36 -6.94
N MET A 586 35.39 33.03 -7.03
CA MET A 586 35.70 32.31 -8.26
C MET A 586 34.43 31.67 -8.81
N ALA A 587 34.02 32.07 -10.02
CA ALA A 587 32.82 31.58 -10.68
C ALA A 587 33.10 31.03 -12.09
N LEU A 588 32.27 30.09 -12.53
CA LEU A 588 32.42 29.33 -13.77
C LEU A 588 31.14 29.40 -14.61
N PHE A 589 31.30 29.65 -15.90
CA PHE A 589 30.20 29.82 -16.86
C PHE A 589 30.40 28.88 -18.05
N GLN A 590 29.47 27.95 -18.25
CA GLN A 590 29.62 26.89 -19.26
C GLN A 590 29.11 27.28 -20.66
N GLU A 591 27.97 27.98 -20.75
CA GLU A 591 27.24 28.13 -22.01
C GLU A 591 27.90 29.13 -22.99
N SER A 592 28.29 30.31 -22.51
CA SER A 592 28.86 31.39 -23.34
C SER A 592 29.74 32.32 -22.50
N PRO A 593 30.84 32.89 -23.06
CA PRO A 593 31.55 33.98 -22.40
C PRO A 593 30.70 35.25 -22.23
N GLU A 594 29.66 35.44 -23.06
CA GLU A 594 28.70 36.54 -22.95
C GLU A 594 28.06 36.59 -21.56
N ASN A 595 27.64 35.43 -21.05
CA ASN A 595 27.05 35.28 -19.72
C ASN A 595 27.97 35.79 -18.60
N ALA A 596 29.28 35.54 -18.70
CA ALA A 596 30.24 36.00 -17.71
C ALA A 596 30.42 37.53 -17.78
N VAL A 597 30.41 38.12 -18.99
CA VAL A 597 30.51 39.57 -19.17
C VAL A 597 29.24 40.27 -18.68
N ASP A 598 28.06 39.79 -19.06
CA ASP A 598 26.77 40.34 -18.61
C ASP A 598 26.61 40.24 -17.09
N ALA A 599 27.00 39.10 -16.48
CA ALA A 599 27.04 38.96 -15.02
C ALA A 599 27.98 39.97 -14.35
N ALA A 600 29.16 40.22 -14.91
CA ALA A 600 30.11 41.18 -14.35
C ALA A 600 29.58 42.63 -14.41
N ILE A 601 28.94 43.00 -15.53
CA ILE A 601 28.30 44.31 -15.70
C ILE A 601 27.16 44.47 -14.71
N GLU A 602 26.31 43.45 -14.54
CA GLU A 602 25.22 43.49 -13.56
C GLU A 602 25.72 43.53 -12.11
N MET A 603 26.79 42.79 -11.77
CA MET A 603 27.44 42.87 -10.46
C MET A 603 27.94 44.29 -10.15
N GLN A 604 28.58 44.96 -11.11
CA GLN A 604 29.03 46.36 -10.94
C GLN A 604 27.85 47.33 -10.81
N ASN A 605 26.80 47.19 -11.63
CA ASN A 605 25.59 48.02 -11.55
C ASN A 605 24.84 47.82 -10.22
N TYR A 606 24.73 46.57 -9.75
CA TYR A 606 24.12 46.25 -8.46
C TYR A 606 24.96 46.79 -7.30
N LEU A 607 26.30 46.80 -7.43
CA LEU A 607 27.21 47.36 -6.41
C LEU A 607 26.97 48.85 -6.17
N ILE A 608 26.66 49.64 -7.21
CA ILE A 608 26.26 51.05 -7.07
C ILE A 608 25.04 51.17 -6.14
N THR A 609 24.02 50.35 -6.39
CA THR A 609 22.80 50.31 -5.56
C THR A 609 23.10 49.82 -4.14
N TYR A 610 23.92 48.78 -3.98
CA TYR A 610 24.33 48.28 -2.66
C TYR A 610 25.10 49.34 -1.86
N ASN A 611 25.99 50.09 -2.49
CA ASN A 611 26.73 51.19 -1.87
C ASN A 611 25.81 52.32 -1.38
N GLN A 612 24.76 52.66 -2.12
CA GLN A 612 23.75 53.61 -1.65
C GLN A 612 23.07 53.15 -0.35
N TYR A 613 22.76 51.86 -0.22
CA TYR A 613 22.25 51.29 1.03
C TYR A 613 23.31 51.28 2.14
N ARG A 614 24.56 50.91 1.84
CA ARG A 614 25.66 50.94 2.82
C ARG A 614 25.86 52.34 3.41
N MET A 615 25.93 53.36 2.56
CA MET A 615 26.08 54.76 3.00
C MET A 615 24.89 55.24 3.86
N LYS A 616 23.65 54.87 3.50
CA LYS A 616 22.46 55.15 4.33
C LYS A 616 22.48 54.46 5.70
N SER A 617 23.25 53.38 5.85
CA SER A 617 23.49 52.67 7.10
C SER A 617 24.83 53.02 7.75
N ASN A 618 25.47 54.14 7.38
CA ASN A 618 26.78 54.59 7.85
C ASN A 618 27.95 53.62 7.61
N TYR A 619 27.80 52.65 6.69
CA TYR A 619 28.90 51.79 6.25
C TYR A 619 29.63 52.38 5.04
N ALA A 620 30.95 52.24 5.02
CA ALA A 620 31.78 52.61 3.88
C ALA A 620 31.34 51.88 2.59
N SER A 621 31.32 52.61 1.48
CA SER A 621 31.16 52.05 0.14
C SER A 621 32.33 51.14 -0.22
N ILE A 622 32.07 50.11 -1.03
CA ILE A 622 33.05 49.15 -1.50
C ILE A 622 33.17 49.19 -3.02
N LEU A 623 34.32 48.81 -3.56
CA LEU A 623 34.56 48.64 -4.98
C LEU A 623 35.00 47.20 -5.23
N ILE A 624 34.69 46.64 -6.40
CA ILE A 624 35.14 45.30 -6.79
C ILE A 624 35.90 45.35 -8.11
N GLY A 625 36.96 44.55 -8.21
CA GLY A 625 37.55 44.19 -9.49
C GLY A 625 36.92 42.92 -10.03
N ILE A 626 36.85 42.78 -11.36
CA ILE A 626 36.40 41.56 -12.02
C ILE A 626 37.33 41.25 -13.20
N GLY A 627 37.92 40.05 -13.20
CA GLY A 627 38.76 39.52 -14.29
C GLY A 627 38.16 38.28 -14.90
N ILE A 628 38.01 38.25 -16.24
CA ILE A 628 37.37 37.14 -16.96
C ILE A 628 38.28 36.56 -18.05
N HIS A 629 38.43 35.23 -18.06
CA HIS A 629 39.15 34.50 -19.09
C HIS A 629 38.37 33.27 -19.57
N TYR A 630 38.19 33.13 -20.89
CA TYR A 630 37.67 31.92 -21.52
C TYR A 630 38.80 30.98 -21.93
N GLY A 631 38.76 29.73 -21.48
CA GLY A 631 39.77 28.72 -21.83
C GLY A 631 39.41 27.29 -21.40
N LYS A 632 40.28 26.35 -21.79
CA LYS A 632 40.22 24.94 -21.36
C LYS A 632 40.50 24.80 -19.87
N MET A 633 39.83 23.88 -19.20
CA MET A 633 40.09 23.52 -17.81
C MET A 633 39.64 22.10 -17.49
N ILE A 634 40.29 21.48 -16.50
CA ILE A 634 39.87 20.17 -15.98
C ILE A 634 39.07 20.41 -14.69
N LEU A 635 37.81 20.00 -14.68
CA LEU A 635 37.01 19.89 -13.48
C LEU A 635 37.13 18.46 -12.94
N GLY A 636 37.33 18.30 -11.63
CA GLY A 636 37.45 16.96 -11.07
C GLY A 636 37.49 16.93 -9.54
N THR A 637 37.71 15.74 -9.00
CA THR A 637 37.84 15.52 -7.55
C THR A 637 39.27 15.19 -7.15
N ILE A 638 39.75 15.85 -6.10
CA ILE A 638 41.07 15.60 -5.49
C ILE A 638 40.93 15.40 -3.98
N GLY A 639 41.95 14.81 -3.35
CA GLY A 639 41.99 14.59 -1.90
C GLY A 639 42.34 13.15 -1.54
N SER A 640 41.67 12.62 -0.52
CA SER A 640 41.79 11.24 -0.04
C SER A 640 40.42 10.57 0.07
N ASP A 641 40.39 9.26 0.34
CA ASP A 641 39.14 8.49 0.53
C ASP A 641 38.24 9.06 1.64
N GLU A 642 38.83 9.71 2.65
CA GLU A 642 38.11 10.34 3.77
C GLU A 642 37.65 11.79 3.47
N ARG A 643 38.29 12.47 2.51
CA ARG A 643 38.02 13.87 2.18
C ARG A 643 38.31 14.16 0.71
N MET A 644 37.24 14.27 -0.08
CA MET A 644 37.28 14.75 -1.46
C MET A 644 36.89 16.23 -1.53
N GLU A 645 37.57 16.99 -2.39
CA GLU A 645 37.20 18.35 -2.80
C GLU A 645 36.97 18.38 -4.31
N GLY A 646 35.82 18.91 -4.74
CA GLY A 646 35.59 19.27 -6.13
C GLY A 646 36.37 20.54 -6.46
N THR A 647 37.14 20.52 -7.55
CA THR A 647 38.03 21.62 -7.91
C THR A 647 38.18 21.76 -9.41
N VAL A 648 38.74 22.90 -9.84
CA VAL A 648 39.16 23.15 -11.22
C VAL A 648 40.66 23.39 -11.28
N ILE A 649 41.34 22.63 -12.15
CA ILE A 649 42.78 22.72 -12.39
C ILE A 649 42.98 23.21 -13.82
N SER A 650 43.55 24.41 -13.98
CA SER A 650 43.96 24.94 -15.29
C SER A 650 44.85 26.17 -15.22
N ASP A 651 45.69 26.35 -16.25
CA ASP A 651 46.26 27.64 -16.64
C ASP A 651 45.20 28.75 -16.75
N ALA A 652 43.99 28.41 -17.24
CA ALA A 652 42.91 29.36 -17.45
C ALA A 652 42.45 30.04 -16.14
N VAL A 653 42.44 29.29 -15.04
CA VAL A 653 42.12 29.80 -13.69
C VAL A 653 43.20 30.79 -13.25
N ASN A 654 44.48 30.43 -13.42
CA ASN A 654 45.62 31.28 -13.09
C ASN A 654 45.64 32.58 -13.93
N VAL A 655 45.33 32.50 -15.23
CA VAL A 655 45.22 33.67 -16.11
C VAL A 655 44.07 34.58 -15.67
N SER A 656 42.90 34.04 -15.36
CA SER A 656 41.74 34.83 -14.93
C SER A 656 42.01 35.55 -13.60
N SER A 657 42.65 34.88 -12.63
CA SER A 657 43.04 35.50 -11.36
C SER A 657 44.05 36.64 -11.54
N ARG A 658 45.04 36.48 -12.44
CA ARG A 658 45.96 37.59 -12.77
C ARG A 658 45.25 38.75 -13.46
N ILE A 659 44.31 38.47 -14.37
CA ILE A 659 43.52 39.51 -15.05
C ILE A 659 42.66 40.29 -14.04
N GLU A 660 42.12 39.64 -13.01
CA GLU A 660 41.51 40.37 -11.88
C GLU A 660 42.56 41.28 -11.23
N GLY A 661 43.73 40.77 -10.84
CA GLY A 661 44.76 41.60 -10.20
C GLY A 661 45.16 42.86 -10.98
N LEU A 662 45.13 42.80 -12.33
CA LEU A 662 45.34 43.97 -13.20
C LEU A 662 44.29 45.07 -13.02
N THR A 663 43.05 44.72 -12.69
CA THR A 663 41.97 45.70 -12.52
C THR A 663 42.32 46.75 -11.44
N LYS A 664 43.06 46.37 -10.38
CA LYS A 664 43.61 47.29 -9.36
C LYS A 664 44.70 48.22 -9.92
N ILE A 665 45.51 47.71 -10.85
CA ILE A 665 46.66 48.42 -11.44
C ILE A 665 46.18 49.54 -12.38
N TYR A 666 45.32 49.20 -13.35
CA TYR A 666 44.79 50.17 -14.33
C TYR A 666 43.62 51.01 -13.81
N GLY A 667 43.00 50.64 -12.68
CA GLY A 667 41.79 51.30 -12.17
C GLY A 667 40.51 50.92 -12.91
N SER A 668 40.54 49.82 -13.65
CA SER A 668 39.38 49.27 -14.36
C SER A 668 38.46 48.51 -13.40
N LYS A 669 37.16 48.48 -13.73
CA LYS A 669 36.16 47.70 -12.99
C LYS A 669 36.06 46.25 -13.49
N ILE A 670 36.13 46.07 -14.81
CA ILE A 670 36.07 44.77 -15.48
C ILE A 670 37.20 44.72 -16.52
N ILE A 671 38.01 43.66 -16.51
CA ILE A 671 38.97 43.35 -17.58
C ILE A 671 38.68 41.94 -18.10
N ILE A 672 38.66 41.79 -19.42
CA ILE A 672 38.52 40.49 -20.07
C ILE A 672 39.74 40.18 -20.94
N SER A 673 40.08 38.89 -21.05
CA SER A 673 41.12 38.44 -21.96
C SER A 673 40.69 38.54 -23.43
N GLU A 674 41.66 38.64 -24.32
CA GLU A 674 41.47 38.54 -25.76
C GLU A 674 40.71 37.27 -26.20
N GLN A 675 40.96 36.11 -25.58
CA GLN A 675 40.17 34.90 -25.85
C GLN A 675 38.70 35.11 -25.53
N THR A 676 38.38 35.72 -24.38
CA THR A 676 37.00 36.05 -24.01
C THR A 676 36.37 36.94 -25.08
N MET A 677 37.05 38.03 -25.47
CA MET A 677 36.60 38.97 -26.50
C MET A 677 36.32 38.27 -27.84
N TYR A 678 37.20 37.37 -28.30
CA TYR A 678 37.01 36.63 -29.56
C TYR A 678 35.88 35.60 -29.54
N ARG A 679 35.45 35.10 -28.37
CA ARG A 679 34.31 34.16 -28.26
C ARG A 679 32.97 34.86 -28.01
N LEU A 680 32.93 36.18 -27.79
CA LEU A 680 31.67 36.90 -27.67
C LEU A 680 30.88 36.82 -29.00
N PRO A 681 29.58 36.48 -28.98
CA PRO A 681 28.76 36.40 -30.20
C PRO A 681 28.63 37.74 -30.93
N ASP A 682 28.52 38.83 -30.17
CA ASP A 682 28.48 40.21 -30.66
C ASP A 682 29.34 41.12 -29.76
N PRO A 683 30.63 41.34 -30.07
CA PRO A 683 31.50 42.24 -29.32
C PRO A 683 31.05 43.72 -29.40
N ASP A 684 30.38 44.13 -30.47
CA ASP A 684 29.93 45.52 -30.69
C ASP A 684 28.75 45.91 -29.77
N LYS A 685 28.14 44.93 -29.08
CA LYS A 685 27.19 45.11 -27.96
C LYS A 685 27.81 45.90 -26.78
N TYR A 686 29.13 45.80 -26.59
CA TYR A 686 29.83 46.28 -25.41
C TYR A 686 30.66 47.54 -25.65
N ASN A 687 30.69 48.43 -24.67
CA ASN A 687 31.61 49.56 -24.64
C ASN A 687 32.95 49.09 -24.04
N TYR A 688 33.87 48.67 -24.90
CA TYR A 688 35.20 48.21 -24.50
C TYR A 688 36.33 49.10 -25.02
N ARG A 689 37.55 48.98 -24.48
CA ARG A 689 38.79 49.48 -25.10
C ARG A 689 39.95 48.49 -24.92
N LEU A 690 40.88 48.43 -25.88
CA LEU A 690 42.16 47.73 -25.70
C LEU A 690 42.91 48.39 -24.53
N LEU A 691 43.27 47.61 -23.52
CA LEU A 691 43.83 48.12 -22.27
C LEU A 691 45.33 47.90 -22.17
N ASP A 692 45.83 46.69 -22.46
CA ASP A 692 47.26 46.37 -22.50
C ASP A 692 47.52 45.04 -23.25
N SER A 693 48.80 44.69 -23.40
CA SER A 693 49.29 43.40 -23.93
C SER A 693 50.26 42.78 -22.92
N ILE A 694 49.80 41.80 -22.15
CA ILE A 694 50.55 41.22 -21.01
C ILE A 694 51.26 39.92 -21.39
N THR A 695 52.40 39.63 -20.77
CA THR A 695 53.11 38.34 -20.94
C THR A 695 52.61 37.34 -19.91
N VAL A 696 52.19 36.14 -20.34
CA VAL A 696 51.74 35.09 -19.42
C VAL A 696 52.93 34.28 -18.90
N LYS A 697 53.11 34.21 -17.57
CA LYS A 697 54.20 33.45 -16.93
C LYS A 697 54.27 32.01 -17.44
N GLY A 698 55.40 31.64 -18.06
CA GLY A 698 55.63 30.31 -18.62
C GLY A 698 55.26 30.14 -20.10
N LYS A 699 54.79 31.18 -20.79
CA LYS A 699 54.53 31.17 -22.25
C LYS A 699 55.18 32.39 -22.91
N SER A 700 55.65 32.23 -24.14
CA SER A 700 56.24 33.29 -24.97
C SER A 700 55.21 34.17 -25.68
N ASP A 701 53.93 33.81 -25.61
CA ASP A 701 52.86 34.53 -26.27
C ASP A 701 52.35 35.69 -25.41
N HIS A 702 52.25 36.86 -26.03
CA HIS A 702 51.55 38.00 -25.45
C HIS A 702 50.03 37.77 -25.48
N LEU A 703 49.36 38.19 -24.40
CA LEU A 703 47.92 38.15 -24.25
C LEU A 703 47.38 39.57 -24.24
N CYS A 704 46.63 39.95 -25.27
CA CYS A 704 45.96 41.25 -25.28
C CYS A 704 44.78 41.22 -24.26
N VAL A 705 44.56 42.33 -23.53
CA VAL A 705 43.49 42.46 -22.53
C VAL A 705 42.66 43.72 -22.77
N TYR A 706 41.36 43.62 -22.49
CA TYR A 706 40.38 44.65 -22.81
C TYR A 706 39.64 45.10 -21.55
N GLU A 707 39.51 46.41 -21.37
CA GLU A 707 38.62 46.98 -20.35
C GLU A 707 37.18 46.96 -20.89
N ILE A 708 36.25 46.36 -20.13
CA ILE A 708 34.81 46.56 -20.34
C ILE A 708 34.38 47.74 -19.48
N MET A 709 33.82 48.76 -20.12
CA MET A 709 33.45 50.04 -19.51
C MET A 709 31.98 50.08 -19.11
N ASP A 710 31.16 49.15 -19.62
CA ASP A 710 29.82 48.91 -19.12
C ASP A 710 29.87 48.50 -17.63
N GLY A 711 29.06 49.14 -16.78
CA GLY A 711 29.19 49.07 -15.31
C GLY A 711 30.05 50.18 -14.68
N THR A 712 30.60 51.10 -15.48
CA THR A 712 31.09 52.40 -14.97
C THR A 712 29.96 53.43 -14.91
N GLU A 713 30.17 54.47 -14.11
CA GLU A 713 29.27 55.62 -13.97
C GLU A 713 29.13 56.34 -15.32
N ALA A 714 27.92 56.77 -15.69
CA ALA A 714 27.63 57.30 -17.03
C ALA A 714 28.59 58.41 -17.50
N ALA A 715 28.96 59.34 -16.61
CA ALA A 715 29.93 60.40 -16.92
C ALA A 715 31.35 59.87 -17.20
N VAL A 716 31.78 58.82 -16.49
CA VAL A 716 33.08 58.17 -16.73
C VAL A 716 33.06 57.38 -18.04
N LEU A 717 31.93 56.73 -18.35
CA LEU A 717 31.73 56.01 -19.61
C LEU A 717 31.81 56.96 -20.82
N GLU A 718 31.14 58.11 -20.78
CA GLU A 718 31.20 59.12 -21.84
C GLU A 718 32.62 59.63 -22.08
N LEU A 719 33.34 59.97 -21.00
CA LEU A 719 34.73 60.43 -21.08
C LEU A 719 35.65 59.35 -21.67
N LYS A 720 35.57 58.10 -21.20
CA LYS A 720 36.37 56.99 -21.75
C LYS A 720 36.01 56.64 -23.20
N LEU A 721 34.75 56.75 -23.59
CA LEU A 721 34.33 56.55 -24.99
C LEU A 721 34.85 57.65 -25.92
N TYR A 722 34.93 58.89 -25.44
CA TYR A 722 35.51 60.00 -26.20
C TYR A 722 37.03 59.84 -26.35
N THR A 723 37.74 59.44 -25.28
CA THR A 723 39.20 59.28 -25.30
C THR A 723 39.66 57.95 -25.91
N LYS A 724 38.80 56.92 -26.01
CA LYS A 724 39.12 55.57 -26.54
C LYS A 724 40.03 55.58 -27.78
N PRO A 725 39.74 56.30 -28.89
CA PRO A 725 40.58 56.23 -30.08
C PRO A 725 41.98 56.83 -29.90
N ILE A 726 42.15 57.74 -28.93
CA ILE A 726 43.43 58.34 -28.56
C ILE A 726 44.20 57.38 -27.65
N PHE A 727 43.51 56.81 -26.66
CA PHE A 727 44.06 55.84 -25.71
C PHE A 727 44.55 54.57 -26.41
N GLU A 728 43.73 53.94 -27.25
CA GLU A 728 44.10 52.72 -27.98
C GLU A 728 45.27 52.98 -28.93
N LYS A 729 45.36 54.18 -29.53
CA LYS A 729 46.53 54.58 -30.32
C LYS A 729 47.79 54.70 -29.45
N ALA A 730 47.71 55.32 -28.27
CA ALA A 730 48.84 55.35 -27.33
C ALA A 730 49.33 53.95 -26.95
N VAL A 731 48.42 53.02 -26.64
CA VAL A 731 48.76 51.62 -26.34
C VAL A 731 49.49 50.97 -27.51
N LEU A 732 49.04 51.20 -28.76
CA LEU A 732 49.73 50.69 -29.95
C LEU A 732 51.11 51.30 -30.18
N GLU A 733 51.33 52.59 -29.89
CA GLU A 733 52.67 53.20 -29.96
C GLU A 733 53.59 52.68 -28.83
N TYR A 734 53.06 52.47 -27.63
CA TYR A 734 53.78 51.81 -26.53
C TYR A 734 54.23 50.40 -26.91
N MET A 735 53.36 49.60 -27.54
CA MET A 735 53.70 48.25 -28.02
C MET A 735 54.78 48.26 -29.12
N LYS A 736 54.88 49.35 -29.90
CA LYS A 736 56.00 49.59 -30.85
C LYS A 736 57.26 50.16 -30.20
N GLN A 737 57.26 50.37 -28.89
CA GLN A 737 58.32 51.04 -28.11
C GLN A 737 58.54 52.53 -28.48
N ASP A 738 57.57 53.16 -29.15
CA ASP A 738 57.55 54.62 -29.32
C ASP A 738 56.92 55.29 -28.08
N PHE A 739 57.74 55.35 -27.03
CA PHE A 739 57.38 55.92 -25.73
C PHE A 739 57.05 57.42 -25.80
N GLN A 740 57.68 58.16 -26.72
CA GLN A 740 57.44 59.59 -26.88
C GLN A 740 56.04 59.84 -27.46
N SER A 741 55.68 59.16 -28.55
CA SER A 741 54.32 59.24 -29.12
C SER A 741 53.27 58.74 -28.13
N CYS A 742 53.55 57.68 -27.36
CA CYS A 742 52.63 57.21 -26.32
C CYS A 742 52.36 58.29 -25.26
N ILE A 743 53.40 58.94 -24.71
CA ILE A 743 53.24 60.05 -23.74
C ILE A 743 52.38 61.17 -24.33
N GLU A 744 52.62 61.57 -25.57
CA GLU A 744 51.85 62.64 -26.23
C GLU A 744 50.36 62.30 -26.38
N TYR A 745 50.02 61.08 -26.79
CA TYR A 745 48.63 60.63 -26.87
C TYR A 745 48.00 60.46 -25.47
N MET A 746 48.73 59.91 -24.49
CA MET A 746 48.21 59.75 -23.12
C MET A 746 48.01 61.09 -22.39
N ARG A 747 48.83 62.11 -22.65
CA ARG A 747 48.60 63.47 -22.11
C ARG A 747 47.32 64.09 -22.69
N ARG A 748 47.03 63.87 -23.98
CA ARG A 748 45.73 64.26 -24.57
C ARG A 748 44.54 63.50 -23.95
N VAL A 749 44.73 62.26 -23.52
CA VAL A 749 43.71 61.54 -22.73
C VAL A 749 43.52 62.22 -21.37
N GLN A 750 44.59 62.59 -20.66
CA GLN A 750 44.52 63.30 -19.37
C GLN A 750 43.91 64.71 -19.47
N GLU A 751 44.15 65.44 -20.55
CA GLU A 751 43.53 66.75 -20.82
C GLU A 751 41.99 66.68 -20.87
N ILE A 752 41.45 65.52 -21.26
CA ILE A 752 40.00 65.27 -21.35
C ILE A 752 39.48 64.55 -20.09
N TYR A 753 40.23 63.58 -19.58
CA TYR A 753 39.88 62.81 -18.38
C TYR A 753 41.11 62.67 -17.47
N SER A 754 41.24 63.64 -16.56
CA SER A 754 42.36 63.79 -15.62
C SER A 754 42.52 62.65 -14.61
N ASP A 755 41.54 61.76 -14.49
CA ASP A 755 41.55 60.69 -13.49
C ASP A 755 41.71 59.30 -14.14
N ASP A 756 42.03 59.22 -15.45
CA ASP A 756 42.29 57.94 -16.11
C ASP A 756 43.60 57.30 -15.60
N ARG A 757 43.48 56.47 -14.57
CA ARG A 757 44.60 55.78 -13.92
C ARG A 757 45.42 54.94 -14.91
N ALA A 758 44.81 54.41 -15.97
CA ALA A 758 45.55 53.68 -17.01
C ALA A 758 46.45 54.63 -17.82
N ALA A 759 45.99 55.84 -18.17
CA ALA A 759 46.81 56.82 -18.87
C ALA A 759 47.98 57.33 -18.02
N HIS A 760 47.74 57.57 -16.72
CA HIS A 760 48.80 57.91 -15.75
C HIS A 760 49.87 56.82 -15.66
N LEU A 761 49.42 55.57 -15.56
CA LEU A 761 50.32 54.42 -15.53
C LEU A 761 51.14 54.34 -16.82
N TYR A 762 50.55 54.54 -18.00
CA TYR A 762 51.28 54.53 -19.26
C TYR A 762 52.30 55.66 -19.40
N ILE A 763 52.02 56.87 -18.91
CA ILE A 763 52.99 57.97 -18.92
C ILE A 763 54.16 57.67 -17.98
N LEU A 764 53.88 57.31 -16.72
CA LEU A 764 54.90 56.88 -15.76
C LEU A 764 55.74 55.73 -16.32
N ARG A 765 55.06 54.81 -17.03
CA ARG A 765 55.70 53.70 -17.72
C ARG A 765 56.70 54.19 -18.79
N CYS A 766 56.23 54.94 -19.77
CA CYS A 766 57.07 55.49 -20.83
C CYS A 766 58.24 56.32 -20.29
N GLU A 767 58.01 57.20 -19.31
CA GLU A 767 59.05 58.05 -18.74
C GLU A 767 60.16 57.25 -18.03
N GLN A 768 59.83 56.15 -17.36
CA GLN A 768 60.83 55.26 -16.76
C GLN A 768 61.59 54.46 -17.83
N ALA A 769 60.89 53.92 -18.84
CA ALA A 769 61.52 53.19 -19.94
C ALA A 769 62.50 54.07 -20.74
N MET A 770 62.16 55.34 -20.97
CA MET A 770 63.06 56.31 -21.62
C MET A 770 64.27 56.69 -20.75
N ARG A 771 64.14 56.73 -19.42
CA ARG A 771 65.24 57.07 -18.50
C ARG A 771 66.19 55.92 -18.18
N GLN A 772 65.70 54.68 -18.23
CA GLN A 772 66.40 53.51 -17.66
C GLN A 772 66.52 52.34 -18.65
N GLY A 773 66.08 52.52 -19.89
CA GLY A 773 65.90 51.45 -20.86
C GLY A 773 64.64 50.62 -20.59
N VAL A 774 64.19 49.89 -21.60
CA VAL A 774 63.15 48.86 -21.45
C VAL A 774 63.77 47.73 -20.62
N ARG A 775 63.51 47.67 -19.31
CA ARG A 775 63.97 46.53 -18.51
C ARG A 775 63.16 45.29 -18.91
N ASP A 776 63.68 44.10 -18.71
CA ASP A 776 62.89 42.87 -18.91
C ASP A 776 61.62 42.87 -18.04
N ALA A 777 61.65 43.53 -16.88
CA ALA A 777 60.52 43.75 -15.97
C ALA A 777 59.26 44.39 -16.61
N TRP A 778 59.39 45.00 -17.79
CA TRP A 778 58.32 45.71 -18.50
C TRP A 778 57.50 44.78 -19.39
N ASN A 779 58.17 43.74 -19.89
CA ASN A 779 57.59 42.58 -20.57
C ASN A 779 57.53 41.35 -19.65
N ALA A 780 57.97 41.48 -18.38
CA ALA A 780 58.04 40.36 -17.46
C ALA A 780 56.63 39.93 -17.07
N PRO A 781 56.41 38.63 -16.90
CA PRO A 781 55.18 38.15 -16.32
C PRO A 781 55.05 38.64 -14.87
N ILE A 782 53.93 39.32 -14.59
CA ILE A 782 53.44 39.60 -13.24
C ILE A 782 53.02 38.26 -12.58
#